data_AF-A0A6A1UZ35-F1
#
_entry.id   AF-A0A6A1UZ35-F1
#
_cell.length_a   1.000
_cell.length_b   1.000
_cell.length_c   1.000
_cell.angle_alpha   90.00
_cell.angle_beta   90.00
_cell.angle_gamma   90.00
#
_symmetry.space_group_name_H-M   'P 1'
#
loop_
_entity.id
_entity.type
_entity.pdbx_description
1 polymer ?
#
loop_
_entity_poly.entity_id
_entity_poly.type
_entity_poly.pdbx_seq_one_letter_code
_entity_poly.pdbx_strand_id
1 'polypeptide(L)'
;MKDRPPSSYGAVYVPPHHRLRSVISSPNYTSAALIDYKLREAKSAVLNPRASDVSYLPTQHQQQQEQVNSGNSHYNSACDDRISEEGSDCELESLSQTGALKAADFDEYSPKTRDSLSCWSPDCIGFNLIEYLLCNICENERPGAILVFLTGWDDISSLKDKLQAHPLFGDPRRVLLLACHGSMASTEQRLIFDEPEDGVRKIVLTTNIAETSITINDVVFVIDCGKAKETSYDALNNTPCLLPSWISKVSAQQRRGRAGRVQPGECYHLYPRCVYDAFVEYQLPEILRTPLQSLCLQIKSLKLGSISEFLSRALQSPEVLAVQNAVEYLQVIGALDENENLRVLGGSRRRYLTMLPMEPKLGKMLILGAILNCLDPVLTIVAGLSVRDPFLTPFDKKDVSRLSITKLAEAAKSQFSGDYSDHLALVRAYEGWKDAERDIAGYEYCWRNFLSLQSMKAIDSLRKEFFSLLKDTGLVDGNSTSCNAWSHDDHLIRAVICYGLYPGICSVVNSVNARESKIPYPWLVFNEKIKVNSVLLRDSTAVSDSMLLLFGGNISRGDADGHLKMLGGYLEFFMNPSVADMYQSLRKELDELIQNKLLSPRMNIHTNHELLSAVRLLVSEDQCDGRFVFGRQVLQSSKTSVMATKPPLVSSIESGPGGDNSKSQLQTLITRAGYAAPTYKTKQQKNNQFRATVEFNGMQIMGQPCNNKKNAEKDAAAEALLWLMGRNQAGHEYINHMSMLLKKSKKDHG
;
A
#
# COMPACT_ATOMS: atom_id res chain seq x y z
N MET A 1 -33.16 -4.34 56.83
CA MET A 1 -31.96 -4.18 57.69
C MET A 1 -31.02 -5.34 57.34
N LYS A 2 -29.71 -5.08 57.24
CA LYS A 2 -28.64 -6.04 56.89
C LYS A 2 -28.53 -6.56 55.43
N ASP A 3 -27.26 -6.85 55.11
CA ASP A 3 -26.64 -7.75 54.11
C ASP A 3 -26.77 -7.50 52.59
N ARG A 4 -25.74 -6.82 52.04
CA ARG A 4 -24.95 -7.25 50.86
C ARG A 4 -23.56 -6.58 50.85
N PRO A 5 -22.47 -7.24 50.38
CA PRO A 5 -21.13 -6.65 50.29
C PRO A 5 -20.92 -5.80 49.03
N PRO A 6 -19.90 -4.93 48.98
CA PRO A 6 -19.59 -4.10 47.81
C PRO A 6 -18.92 -4.90 46.69
N SER A 7 -19.27 -4.59 45.44
CA SER A 7 -18.61 -5.11 44.24
C SER A 7 -17.29 -4.40 43.94
N SER A 8 -16.19 -5.13 43.82
CA SER A 8 -14.88 -4.61 43.40
C SER A 8 -14.61 -4.86 41.91
N TYR A 9 -13.72 -4.05 41.33
CA TYR A 9 -13.17 -4.17 39.96
C TYR A 9 -14.15 -4.02 38.80
N GLY A 10 -14.60 -2.79 38.55
CA GLY A 10 -14.99 -2.37 37.20
C GLY A 10 -13.75 -2.13 36.34
N ALA A 11 -13.58 -2.89 35.26
CA ALA A 11 -12.48 -2.70 34.30
C ALA A 11 -12.82 -1.59 33.29
N VAL A 12 -12.01 -0.53 33.25
CA VAL A 12 -12.18 0.55 32.26
C VAL A 12 -11.51 0.14 30.95
N TYR A 13 -12.31 -0.18 29.94
CA TYR A 13 -11.84 -0.48 28.58
C TYR A 13 -11.47 0.81 27.83
N VAL A 14 -10.27 0.84 27.23
CA VAL A 14 -9.76 1.97 26.45
C VAL A 14 -9.62 1.56 24.98
N PRO A 15 -10.27 2.24 24.01
CA PRO A 15 -10.22 1.85 22.60
C PRO A 15 -8.82 2.02 21.96
N PRO A 16 -8.42 1.16 20.98
CA PRO A 16 -7.08 1.19 20.38
C PRO A 16 -6.70 2.42 19.53
N HIS A 17 -7.60 3.39 19.34
CA HIS A 17 -7.43 4.50 18.38
C HIS A 17 -7.33 5.90 19.00
N HIS A 18 -6.64 6.02 20.13
CA HIS A 18 -6.00 7.26 20.54
C HIS A 18 -4.57 6.99 21.03
N ARG A 19 -3.56 7.55 20.33
CA ARG A 19 -2.17 7.52 20.80
C ARG A 19 -2.09 8.23 22.16
N LEU A 20 -1.59 7.55 23.18
CA LEU A 20 -1.43 8.11 24.53
C LEU A 20 -0.44 9.27 24.51
N ARG A 21 -0.94 10.51 24.61
CA ARG A 21 -0.11 11.66 24.96
C ARG A 21 0.39 11.50 26.39
N SER A 22 1.69 11.67 26.60
CA SER A 22 2.30 11.63 27.93
C SER A 22 1.80 12.78 28.81
N VAL A 23 1.17 12.45 29.93
CA VAL A 23 0.76 13.45 30.92
C VAL A 23 1.98 13.90 31.70
N ILE A 24 2.52 15.07 31.35
CA ILE A 24 3.53 15.78 32.15
C ILE A 24 2.80 16.85 32.97
N SER A 25 2.68 16.62 34.27
CA SER A 25 2.03 17.53 35.22
C SER A 25 2.99 18.63 35.68
N SER A 26 2.63 19.90 35.51
CA SER A 26 3.19 21.06 36.23
C SER A 26 2.20 22.24 36.21
N PRO A 27 2.30 23.20 37.16
CA PRO A 27 1.10 23.66 37.85
C PRO A 27 0.42 24.94 37.33
N ASN A 28 -0.84 25.06 37.77
CA ASN A 28 -1.78 26.18 37.68
C ASN A 28 -1.15 27.59 37.64
N TYR A 29 -1.66 28.41 36.73
CA TYR A 29 -1.96 29.82 37.04
C TYR A 29 -3.38 30.17 36.57
N THR A 30 -4.16 30.80 37.44
CA THR A 30 -5.55 31.16 37.21
C THR A 30 -5.68 32.58 36.70
N SER A 31 -6.50 32.80 35.67
CA SER A 31 -7.29 34.03 35.53
C SER A 31 -8.58 33.72 34.77
N ALA A 32 -9.71 34.25 35.24
CA ALA A 32 -11.02 34.07 34.63
C ALA A 32 -11.53 35.41 34.12
N ALA A 33 -12.22 35.40 32.97
CA ALA A 33 -13.00 36.53 32.49
C ALA A 33 -14.27 36.02 31.79
N LEU A 34 -15.43 36.32 32.37
CA LEU A 34 -16.72 36.18 31.68
C LEU A 34 -16.92 37.38 30.77
N ILE A 35 -17.42 37.16 29.55
CA ILE A 35 -18.32 38.09 28.87
C ILE A 35 -19.46 37.27 28.26
N ASP A 36 -20.69 37.52 28.74
CA ASP A 36 -21.96 37.14 28.11
C ASP A 36 -22.43 38.34 27.27
N TYR A 37 -23.08 38.12 26.12
CA TYR A 37 -24.27 38.90 25.71
C TYR A 37 -25.00 38.25 24.53
N LYS A 38 -26.27 38.66 24.32
CA LYS A 38 -27.29 38.00 23.47
C LYS A 38 -27.82 38.94 22.35
N LEU A 39 -28.68 38.37 21.48
CA LEU A 39 -29.71 39.05 20.65
C LEU A 39 -29.17 39.85 19.41
N ARG A 40 -29.88 40.00 18.27
CA ARG A 40 -31.16 39.42 17.78
C ARG A 40 -31.23 39.43 16.22
N GLU A 41 -32.34 38.89 15.71
CA GLU A 41 -32.84 38.84 14.32
C GLU A 41 -32.82 40.16 13.52
N ALA A 42 -32.73 40.06 12.19
CA ALA A 42 -33.32 41.01 11.25
C ALA A 42 -33.78 40.30 9.94
N LYS A 43 -34.96 40.66 9.41
CA LYS A 43 -35.48 40.22 8.10
C LYS A 43 -35.99 41.42 7.30
N SER A 44 -35.44 41.67 6.12
CA SER A 44 -36.02 42.43 4.99
C SER A 44 -35.00 42.45 3.85
N ALA A 45 -35.25 42.44 2.53
CA ALA A 45 -36.30 41.98 1.62
C ALA A 45 -36.26 42.89 0.36
N VAL A 46 -36.45 42.30 -0.83
CA VAL A 46 -36.79 42.96 -2.11
C VAL A 46 -35.78 43.95 -2.73
N LEU A 47 -35.16 43.54 -3.84
CA LEU A 47 -35.40 44.16 -5.17
C LEU A 47 -34.94 43.24 -6.32
N ASN A 48 -35.52 43.43 -7.50
CA ASN A 48 -35.35 42.58 -8.69
C ASN A 48 -35.50 43.43 -9.97
N PRO A 49 -34.62 43.31 -10.98
CA PRO A 49 -34.87 43.82 -12.32
C PRO A 49 -34.91 42.73 -13.42
N ARG A 50 -35.91 42.84 -14.29
CA ARG A 50 -35.98 42.21 -15.64
C ARG A 50 -34.84 42.77 -16.52
N ALA A 51 -34.14 42.04 -17.40
CA ALA A 51 -34.52 41.08 -18.46
C ALA A 51 -34.93 41.73 -19.81
N SER A 52 -34.16 41.38 -20.86
CA SER A 52 -34.35 41.60 -22.31
C SER A 52 -33.42 40.60 -23.06
N ASP A 53 -33.91 39.70 -23.94
CA ASP A 53 -34.08 39.80 -25.42
C ASP A 53 -32.75 39.65 -26.24
N VAL A 54 -32.62 39.04 -27.44
CA VAL A 54 -33.46 38.30 -28.44
C VAL A 54 -32.48 37.70 -29.51
N SER A 55 -32.63 36.57 -30.24
CA SER A 55 -33.48 35.35 -30.19
C SER A 55 -32.98 34.26 -31.20
N TYR A 56 -33.52 33.03 -31.13
CA TYR A 56 -33.99 32.11 -32.22
C TYR A 56 -33.83 32.56 -33.71
N LEU A 57 -33.52 31.77 -34.77
CA LEU A 57 -33.82 30.38 -35.27
C LEU A 57 -32.80 29.97 -36.42
N PRO A 58 -32.94 28.92 -37.29
CA PRO A 58 -33.15 27.46 -37.06
C PRO A 58 -32.33 26.47 -37.97
N THR A 59 -32.36 25.17 -37.61
CA THR A 59 -32.37 23.94 -38.45
C THR A 59 -31.54 23.77 -39.75
N GLN A 60 -30.92 22.57 -39.89
CA GLN A 60 -31.40 21.55 -40.86
C GLN A 60 -31.01 20.11 -40.48
N HIS A 61 -31.73 19.12 -41.04
CA HIS A 61 -31.51 17.69 -40.83
C HIS A 61 -30.54 17.09 -41.86
N GLN A 62 -29.88 15.99 -41.50
CA GLN A 62 -29.79 14.84 -42.39
C GLN A 62 -29.90 13.52 -41.61
N GLN A 63 -30.63 12.55 -42.18
CA GLN A 63 -30.78 11.19 -41.66
C GLN A 63 -29.90 10.27 -42.51
N GLN A 64 -29.28 9.24 -41.91
CA GLN A 64 -29.03 8.00 -42.65
C GLN A 64 -29.07 6.76 -41.75
N GLN A 65 -29.76 5.76 -42.28
CA GLN A 65 -30.34 4.57 -41.65
C GLN A 65 -29.38 3.66 -40.88
N GLU A 66 -29.98 2.93 -39.94
CA GLU A 66 -29.40 1.73 -39.31
C GLU A 66 -29.15 0.62 -40.35
N GLN A 67 -28.12 -0.20 -40.11
CA GLN A 67 -28.14 -1.61 -40.54
C GLN A 67 -27.84 -2.50 -39.34
N VAL A 68 -28.84 -3.29 -38.94
CA VAL A 68 -28.70 -4.37 -37.96
C VAL A 68 -27.86 -5.48 -38.59
N ASN A 69 -26.85 -5.98 -37.87
CA ASN A 69 -26.20 -7.23 -38.24
C ASN A 69 -25.87 -8.05 -36.98
N SER A 70 -26.43 -9.25 -36.88
CA SER A 70 -26.32 -10.10 -35.70
C SER A 70 -25.03 -10.93 -35.74
N GLY A 71 -24.10 -10.66 -34.82
CA GLY A 71 -22.80 -11.34 -34.71
C GLY A 71 -22.52 -11.86 -33.31
N ASN A 72 -22.83 -13.14 -33.07
CA ASN A 72 -22.55 -13.82 -31.81
C ASN A 72 -21.16 -14.48 -31.85
N SER A 73 -20.17 -13.99 -31.11
CA SER A 73 -18.87 -14.65 -31.01
C SER A 73 -18.08 -14.30 -29.73
N HIS A 74 -17.62 -15.36 -29.07
CA HIS A 74 -16.69 -15.46 -27.93
C HIS A 74 -15.80 -14.26 -27.59
N TYR A 75 -15.86 -13.83 -26.32
CA TYR A 75 -14.70 -13.27 -25.63
C TYR A 75 -13.64 -14.36 -25.42
N ASN A 76 -12.47 -14.20 -26.04
CA ASN A 76 -11.36 -15.13 -25.86
C ASN A 76 -10.68 -14.94 -24.50
N SER A 77 -10.61 -16.02 -23.73
CA SER A 77 -9.82 -16.08 -22.49
C SER A 77 -8.33 -16.31 -22.81
N ALA A 78 -7.48 -15.34 -22.47
CA ALA A 78 -6.03 -15.44 -22.41
C ALA A 78 -5.48 -14.26 -21.58
N CYS A 79 -4.53 -14.40 -20.65
CA CYS A 79 -3.77 -15.59 -20.23
C CYS A 79 -3.99 -15.90 -18.74
N ASP A 80 -4.14 -17.18 -18.42
CA ASP A 80 -4.33 -17.71 -17.07
C ASP A 80 -2.97 -18.20 -16.51
N ASP A 81 -2.09 -17.26 -16.12
CA ASP A 81 -0.79 -17.57 -15.50
C ASP A 81 -0.98 -17.97 -14.02
N ARG A 82 -1.40 -19.22 -13.82
CA ARG A 82 -1.56 -19.82 -12.50
C ARG A 82 -0.21 -19.95 -11.79
N ILE A 83 0.03 -19.03 -10.86
CA ILE A 83 0.95 -19.25 -9.75
C ILE A 83 0.36 -20.36 -8.88
N SER A 84 1.21 -21.24 -8.33
CA SER A 84 0.78 -22.32 -7.45
C SER A 84 0.25 -21.75 -6.13
N GLU A 85 -1.06 -21.88 -5.92
CA GLU A 85 -1.71 -21.62 -4.64
C GLU A 85 -1.35 -22.76 -3.66
N GLU A 86 -0.35 -22.52 -2.82
CA GLU A 86 -0.27 -23.19 -1.51
C GLU A 86 -1.07 -22.34 -0.52
N GLY A 87 -2.03 -22.98 0.15
CA GLY A 87 -3.24 -22.29 0.58
C GLY A 87 -3.04 -21.25 1.67
N SER A 88 -3.73 -20.12 1.52
CA SER A 88 -3.93 -19.14 2.59
C SER A 88 -4.96 -19.64 3.62
N ASP A 89 -4.90 -19.16 4.86
CA ASP A 89 -5.85 -19.55 5.91
C ASP A 89 -7.33 -19.37 5.50
N CYS A 90 -7.61 -18.36 4.66
CA CYS A 90 -8.94 -18.08 4.11
C CYS A 90 -9.48 -19.22 3.21
N GLU A 91 -8.62 -20.03 2.59
CA GLU A 91 -9.01 -21.23 1.84
C GLU A 91 -9.31 -22.40 2.77
N LEU A 92 -8.53 -22.57 3.85
CA LEU A 92 -8.83 -23.57 4.88
C LEU A 92 -10.18 -23.28 5.55
N GLU A 93 -10.47 -22.00 5.84
CA GLU A 93 -11.77 -21.55 6.29
C GLU A 93 -12.86 -21.89 5.27
N SER A 94 -12.77 -21.42 4.02
CA SER A 94 -13.83 -21.59 3.02
C SER A 94 -14.14 -23.07 2.72
N LEU A 95 -13.12 -23.93 2.73
CA LEU A 95 -13.27 -25.39 2.67
C LEU A 95 -14.05 -25.94 3.87
N SER A 96 -13.79 -25.46 5.09
CA SER A 96 -14.50 -25.90 6.30
C SER A 96 -15.99 -25.54 6.27
N GLN A 97 -16.37 -24.33 5.87
CA GLN A 97 -17.78 -23.94 5.81
C GLN A 97 -18.52 -24.58 4.62
N THR A 98 -17.82 -24.81 3.51
CA THR A 98 -18.36 -25.58 2.37
C THR A 98 -18.57 -27.06 2.75
N GLY A 99 -17.73 -27.61 3.64
CA GLY A 99 -17.94 -28.91 4.26
C GLY A 99 -19.16 -28.93 5.20
N ALA A 100 -19.27 -27.93 6.08
CA ALA A 100 -20.39 -27.79 7.01
C ALA A 100 -21.75 -27.68 6.31
N LEU A 101 -21.83 -26.95 5.20
CA LEU A 101 -23.05 -26.83 4.40
C LEU A 101 -23.47 -28.17 3.75
N LYS A 102 -22.50 -28.98 3.30
CA LYS A 102 -22.75 -30.31 2.71
C LYS A 102 -23.12 -31.38 3.73
N ALA A 103 -22.79 -31.17 5.01
CA ALA A 103 -23.09 -32.08 6.11
C ALA A 103 -24.35 -31.68 6.91
N ALA A 104 -24.96 -30.54 6.59
CA ALA A 104 -26.12 -30.02 7.30
C ALA A 104 -27.43 -30.67 6.83
N ASP A 105 -28.25 -31.07 7.79
CA ASP A 105 -29.65 -31.44 7.54
C ASP A 105 -30.55 -30.20 7.57
N PHE A 106 -31.55 -30.19 6.69
CA PHE A 106 -32.55 -29.14 6.55
C PHE A 106 -33.98 -29.73 6.44
N ASP A 107 -34.21 -30.99 6.84
CA ASP A 107 -35.51 -31.68 6.78
C ASP A 107 -36.63 -30.95 7.56
N GLU A 108 -36.30 -30.17 8.60
CA GLU A 108 -37.25 -29.32 9.34
C GLU A 108 -37.79 -28.12 8.52
N TYR A 109 -37.14 -27.76 7.42
CA TYR A 109 -37.50 -26.59 6.61
C TYR A 109 -38.36 -26.95 5.38
N SER A 110 -39.15 -25.98 4.93
CA SER A 110 -40.01 -26.17 3.74
C SER A 110 -39.18 -26.51 2.49
N PRO A 111 -39.72 -27.30 1.54
CA PRO A 111 -38.99 -27.65 0.30
C PRO A 111 -38.40 -26.44 -0.41
N LYS A 112 -39.18 -25.36 -0.58
CA LYS A 112 -38.72 -24.09 -1.18
C LYS A 112 -37.53 -23.46 -0.44
N THR A 113 -37.48 -23.60 0.88
CA THR A 113 -36.37 -23.12 1.72
C THR A 113 -35.12 -23.97 1.48
N ARG A 114 -35.28 -25.29 1.38
CA ARG A 114 -34.20 -26.24 1.09
C ARG A 114 -33.63 -26.03 -0.32
N ASP A 115 -34.50 -25.87 -1.32
CA ASP A 115 -34.13 -25.53 -2.68
C ASP A 115 -33.31 -24.22 -2.73
N SER A 116 -33.77 -23.18 -2.02
CA SER A 116 -33.07 -21.89 -1.92
C SER A 116 -31.71 -22.02 -1.21
N LEU A 117 -31.62 -22.83 -0.14
CA LEU A 117 -30.37 -23.11 0.57
C LEU A 117 -29.38 -23.91 -0.28
N SER A 118 -29.84 -24.80 -1.16
CA SER A 118 -28.98 -25.54 -2.10
C SER A 118 -28.30 -24.62 -3.13
N CYS A 119 -28.86 -23.44 -3.36
CA CYS A 119 -28.31 -22.39 -4.22
C CYS A 119 -27.53 -21.31 -3.45
N TRP A 120 -27.40 -21.41 -2.12
CA TRP A 120 -26.62 -20.46 -1.32
C TRP A 120 -25.11 -20.72 -1.51
N SER A 121 -24.34 -19.65 -1.69
CA SER A 121 -22.89 -19.72 -1.89
C SER A 121 -22.16 -18.84 -0.86
N PRO A 122 -21.08 -19.34 -0.22
CA PRO A 122 -20.32 -18.57 0.76
C PRO A 122 -19.68 -17.30 0.16
N ASP A 123 -19.45 -17.26 -1.15
CA ASP A 123 -18.79 -16.14 -1.83
C ASP A 123 -19.76 -15.05 -2.29
N CYS A 124 -21.07 -15.25 -2.10
CA CYS A 124 -22.12 -14.32 -2.51
C CYS A 124 -22.77 -13.62 -1.31
N ILE A 125 -22.56 -12.31 -1.18
CA ILE A 125 -23.16 -11.46 -0.12
C ILE A 125 -24.70 -11.39 -0.23
N GLY A 126 -25.27 -11.70 -1.41
CA GLY A 126 -26.72 -11.85 -1.57
C GLY A 126 -27.49 -10.53 -1.66
N PHE A 127 -27.03 -9.56 -2.47
CA PHE A 127 -27.69 -8.25 -2.64
C PHE A 127 -29.18 -8.31 -3.05
N ASN A 128 -29.66 -9.44 -3.61
CA ASN A 128 -31.09 -9.66 -3.89
C ASN A 128 -31.88 -10.03 -2.63
N LEU A 129 -31.27 -10.81 -1.72
CA LEU A 129 -31.85 -11.12 -0.41
C LEU A 129 -31.85 -9.89 0.51
N ILE A 130 -30.79 -9.08 0.46
CA ILE A 130 -30.74 -7.81 1.23
C ILE A 130 -31.83 -6.85 0.76
N GLU A 131 -31.99 -6.63 -0.55
CA GLU A 131 -33.07 -5.81 -1.11
C GLU A 131 -34.45 -6.32 -0.70
N TYR A 132 -34.70 -7.62 -0.79
CA TYR A 132 -35.96 -8.24 -0.38
C TYR A 132 -36.26 -8.06 1.13
N LEU A 133 -35.25 -8.27 1.99
CA LEU A 133 -35.37 -8.04 3.43
C LEU A 133 -35.64 -6.55 3.74
N LEU A 134 -34.95 -5.63 3.05
CA LEU A 134 -35.19 -4.19 3.21
C LEU A 134 -36.61 -3.81 2.76
N CYS A 135 -37.17 -4.40 1.70
CA CYS A 135 -38.56 -4.18 1.32
C CYS A 135 -39.50 -4.67 2.42
N ASN A 136 -39.34 -5.92 2.87
CA ASN A 136 -40.18 -6.49 3.92
C ASN A 136 -40.14 -5.66 5.22
N ILE A 137 -38.96 -5.20 5.64
CA ILE A 137 -38.81 -4.37 6.84
C ILE A 137 -39.45 -2.98 6.62
N CYS A 138 -39.26 -2.36 5.47
CA CYS A 138 -39.85 -1.04 5.17
C CYS A 138 -41.38 -1.06 5.02
N GLU A 139 -41.97 -2.19 4.62
CA GLU A 139 -43.42 -2.32 4.38
C GLU A 139 -44.19 -2.92 5.56
N ASN A 140 -43.63 -3.93 6.23
CA ASN A 140 -44.34 -4.72 7.25
C ASN A 140 -43.87 -4.47 8.69
N GLU A 141 -42.65 -3.94 8.91
CA GLU A 141 -42.07 -3.81 10.25
C GLU A 141 -42.19 -2.42 10.87
N ARG A 142 -42.21 -2.41 12.21
CA ARG A 142 -42.28 -1.22 13.08
C ARG A 142 -41.20 -0.15 12.78
N PRO A 143 -41.39 1.11 13.17
CA PRO A 143 -40.40 2.17 12.96
C PRO A 143 -39.04 1.88 13.61
N GLY A 144 -37.97 2.28 12.92
CA GLY A 144 -36.58 2.14 13.36
C GLY A 144 -35.61 2.15 12.19
N ALA A 145 -34.37 2.57 12.43
CA ALA A 145 -33.33 2.55 11.41
C ALA A 145 -32.79 1.14 11.16
N ILE A 146 -32.31 0.93 9.94
CA ILE A 146 -31.73 -0.35 9.49
C ILE A 146 -30.22 -0.19 9.31
N LEU A 147 -29.43 -1.07 9.90
CA LEU A 147 -27.97 -1.11 9.80
C LEU A 147 -27.52 -2.35 9.04
N VAL A 148 -26.87 -2.18 7.89
CA VAL A 148 -26.46 -3.28 7.00
C VAL A 148 -24.94 -3.43 7.02
N PHE A 149 -24.44 -4.53 7.58
CA PHE A 149 -23.01 -4.87 7.58
C PHE A 149 -22.60 -5.55 6.27
N LEU A 150 -21.54 -5.02 5.65
CA LEU A 150 -20.94 -5.46 4.40
C LEU A 150 -19.40 -5.53 4.55
N THR A 151 -18.75 -6.20 3.61
CA THR A 151 -17.30 -6.50 3.65
C THR A 151 -16.40 -5.29 3.42
N GLY A 152 -16.73 -4.41 2.47
CA GLY A 152 -15.95 -3.21 2.18
C GLY A 152 -16.68 -2.20 1.28
N TRP A 153 -15.95 -1.18 0.82
CA TRP A 153 -16.52 -0.11 0.01
C TRP A 153 -17.19 -0.60 -1.29
N ASP A 154 -16.55 -1.54 -1.99
CA ASP A 154 -17.02 -2.02 -3.30
C ASP A 154 -18.44 -2.61 -3.21
N ASP A 155 -18.73 -3.29 -2.11
CA ASP A 155 -20.01 -3.89 -1.78
C ASP A 155 -21.04 -2.84 -1.36
N ILE A 156 -20.61 -1.88 -0.51
CA ILE A 156 -21.43 -0.74 -0.08
C ILE A 156 -21.91 0.07 -1.30
N SER A 157 -21.00 0.44 -2.20
CA SER A 157 -21.32 1.19 -3.42
C SER A 157 -22.22 0.39 -4.36
N SER A 158 -21.93 -0.90 -4.57
CA SER A 158 -22.69 -1.74 -5.48
C SER A 158 -24.12 -2.00 -5.00
N LEU A 159 -24.32 -2.22 -3.69
CA LEU A 159 -25.65 -2.32 -3.11
C LEU A 159 -26.36 -0.96 -3.09
N LYS A 160 -25.67 0.13 -2.71
CA LYS A 160 -26.25 1.48 -2.70
C LYS A 160 -26.78 1.88 -4.08
N ASP A 161 -25.96 1.75 -5.11
CA ASP A 161 -26.33 2.01 -6.50
C ASP A 161 -27.59 1.24 -6.91
N LYS A 162 -27.70 -0.03 -6.49
CA LYS A 162 -28.85 -0.89 -6.78
C LYS A 162 -30.11 -0.41 -6.05
N LEU A 163 -30.01 -0.10 -4.76
CA LEU A 163 -31.12 0.40 -3.95
C LEU A 163 -31.59 1.77 -4.47
N GLN A 164 -30.69 2.68 -4.86
CA GLN A 164 -31.06 3.97 -5.45
C GLN A 164 -31.84 3.85 -6.77
N ALA A 165 -31.67 2.75 -7.52
CA ALA A 165 -32.45 2.46 -8.71
C ALA A 165 -33.83 1.84 -8.41
N HIS A 166 -34.10 1.41 -7.17
CA HIS A 166 -35.36 0.80 -6.77
C HIS A 166 -36.40 1.88 -6.33
N PRO A 167 -37.65 1.83 -6.81
CA PRO A 167 -38.63 2.90 -6.59
C PRO A 167 -38.92 3.28 -5.13
N LEU A 168 -38.72 2.35 -4.17
CA LEU A 168 -38.96 2.60 -2.75
C LEU A 168 -37.75 3.21 -2.03
N PHE A 169 -36.52 2.81 -2.37
CA PHE A 169 -35.30 3.29 -1.69
C PHE A 169 -34.64 4.48 -2.39
N GLY A 170 -35.02 4.75 -3.65
CA GLY A 170 -34.62 5.95 -4.39
C GLY A 170 -35.46 7.20 -4.11
N ASP A 171 -36.58 7.10 -3.39
CA ASP A 171 -37.39 8.26 -2.99
C ASP A 171 -36.91 8.82 -1.62
N PRO A 172 -36.26 9.99 -1.58
CA PRO A 172 -35.73 10.55 -0.34
C PRO A 172 -36.83 10.93 0.67
N ARG A 173 -38.09 11.04 0.23
CA ARG A 173 -39.27 11.28 1.10
C ARG A 173 -39.75 10.01 1.80
N ARG A 174 -39.12 8.86 1.54
CA ARG A 174 -39.43 7.57 2.17
C ARG A 174 -38.20 6.94 2.82
N VAL A 175 -37.01 7.12 2.24
CA VAL A 175 -35.78 6.45 2.67
C VAL A 175 -34.59 7.39 2.68
N LEU A 176 -33.91 7.48 3.82
CA LEU A 176 -32.61 8.15 3.97
C LEU A 176 -31.50 7.09 3.88
N LEU A 177 -31.00 6.87 2.66
CA LEU A 177 -29.97 5.86 2.37
C LEU A 177 -28.56 6.45 2.51
N LEU A 178 -27.83 6.01 3.53
CA LEU A 178 -26.49 6.48 3.88
C LEU A 178 -25.44 5.38 3.75
N ALA A 179 -24.20 5.78 3.47
CA ALA A 179 -23.02 4.93 3.53
C ALA A 179 -22.12 5.35 4.69
N CYS A 180 -21.48 4.37 5.35
CA CYS A 180 -20.55 4.61 6.45
C CYS A 180 -19.35 3.66 6.34
N HIS A 181 -18.27 4.14 5.72
CA HIS A 181 -17.03 3.40 5.54
C HIS A 181 -15.85 4.16 6.16
N GLY A 182 -14.83 3.42 6.59
CA GLY A 182 -13.68 3.99 7.30
C GLY A 182 -13.02 5.16 6.59
N SER A 183 -12.80 5.08 5.27
CA SER A 183 -12.12 6.10 4.45
C SER A 183 -12.91 7.40 4.21
N MET A 184 -14.23 7.43 4.46
CA MET A 184 -15.09 8.58 4.15
C MET A 184 -14.72 9.82 4.97
N ALA A 185 -15.19 11.00 4.52
CA ALA A 185 -14.94 12.25 5.23
C ALA A 185 -15.70 12.29 6.56
N SER A 186 -15.10 12.90 7.59
CA SER A 186 -15.70 13.00 8.93
C SER A 186 -17.00 13.82 8.98
N THR A 187 -17.32 14.58 7.94
CA THR A 187 -18.61 15.25 7.73
C THR A 187 -19.66 14.27 7.23
N GLU A 188 -19.37 13.47 6.21
CA GLU A 188 -20.28 12.43 5.69
C GLU A 188 -20.57 11.37 6.76
N GLN A 189 -19.55 10.96 7.52
CA GLN A 189 -19.69 10.03 8.64
C GLN A 189 -20.57 10.55 9.79
N ARG A 190 -20.85 11.86 9.88
CA ARG A 190 -21.74 12.41 10.92
C ARG A 190 -23.21 12.23 10.60
N LEU A 191 -23.57 12.22 9.31
CA LEU A 191 -24.96 12.15 8.83
C LEU A 191 -25.74 10.92 9.33
N ILE A 192 -25.03 9.87 9.78
CA ILE A 192 -25.64 8.65 10.34
C ILE A 192 -26.19 8.84 11.75
N PHE A 193 -25.70 9.84 12.51
CA PHE A 193 -26.15 10.15 13.86
C PHE A 193 -27.38 11.06 13.87
N ASP A 194 -27.62 11.79 12.78
CA ASP A 194 -28.78 12.67 12.63
C ASP A 194 -30.06 11.82 12.53
N GLU A 195 -31.15 12.30 13.12
CA GLU A 195 -32.46 11.65 13.06
C GLU A 195 -33.14 11.98 11.71
N PRO A 196 -33.81 11.00 11.06
CA PRO A 196 -34.52 11.24 9.80
C PRO A 196 -35.79 12.07 10.02
N GLU A 197 -36.31 12.68 8.94
CA GLU A 197 -37.61 13.37 8.96
C GLU A 197 -38.78 12.39 9.24
N ASP A 198 -39.88 12.90 9.80
CA ASP A 198 -41.06 12.10 10.14
C ASP A 198 -41.58 11.29 8.93
N GLY A 199 -41.60 9.96 9.09
CA GLY A 199 -42.01 9.01 8.05
C GLY A 199 -40.89 8.53 7.11
N VAL A 200 -39.69 9.11 7.18
CA VAL A 200 -38.51 8.66 6.42
C VAL A 200 -37.75 7.59 7.21
N ARG A 201 -37.49 6.42 6.61
CA ARG A 201 -36.70 5.36 7.25
C ARG A 201 -35.22 5.49 6.90
N LYS A 202 -34.36 5.65 7.91
CA LYS A 202 -32.89 5.68 7.75
C LYS A 202 -32.33 4.27 7.52
N ILE A 203 -31.52 4.11 6.48
CA ILE A 203 -30.82 2.86 6.14
C ILE A 203 -29.33 3.18 6.02
N VAL A 204 -28.48 2.51 6.80
CA VAL A 204 -27.04 2.77 6.85
C VAL A 204 -26.26 1.53 6.40
N LEU A 205 -25.58 1.63 5.26
CA LEU A 205 -24.70 0.58 4.72
C LEU A 205 -23.27 0.80 5.26
N THR A 206 -22.68 -0.21 5.89
CA THR A 206 -21.43 -0.02 6.65
C THR A 206 -20.56 -1.28 6.74
N THR A 207 -19.36 -1.15 7.31
CA THR A 207 -18.46 -2.28 7.65
C THR A 207 -18.42 -2.50 9.17
N ASN A 208 -17.49 -3.35 9.62
CA ASN A 208 -17.07 -3.49 11.02
C ASN A 208 -16.80 -2.16 11.78
N ILE A 209 -16.67 -0.99 11.14
CA ILE A 209 -16.59 0.30 11.84
C ILE A 209 -17.81 0.57 12.74
N ALA A 210 -19.00 0.10 12.37
CA ALA A 210 -20.20 0.19 13.20
C ALA A 210 -20.32 -0.91 14.27
N GLU A 211 -19.50 -1.96 14.21
CA GLU A 211 -19.49 -3.10 15.14
C GLU A 211 -18.93 -2.74 16.51
N THR A 212 -18.03 -1.75 16.56
CA THR A 212 -17.44 -1.21 17.78
C THR A 212 -17.55 0.33 17.80
N SER A 213 -16.76 1.01 16.98
CA SER A 213 -16.41 2.45 17.04
C SER A 213 -17.56 3.45 16.86
N ILE A 214 -18.66 3.08 16.21
CA ILE A 214 -19.77 4.00 15.90
C ILE A 214 -21.06 3.57 16.60
N THR A 215 -21.68 4.50 17.33
CA THR A 215 -22.91 4.30 18.09
C THR A 215 -24.09 5.08 17.50
N ILE A 216 -24.78 4.49 16.53
CA ILE A 216 -26.10 4.94 16.09
C ILE A 216 -27.13 4.45 17.13
N ASN A 217 -28.09 5.31 17.49
CA ASN A 217 -29.02 5.08 18.61
C ASN A 217 -30.39 4.54 18.16
N ASP A 218 -30.87 4.97 16.99
CA ASP A 218 -32.20 4.68 16.44
C ASP A 218 -32.26 3.37 15.63
N VAL A 219 -31.19 2.57 15.63
CA VAL A 219 -31.14 1.25 14.97
C VAL A 219 -32.01 0.24 15.71
N VAL A 220 -32.94 -0.36 14.99
CA VAL A 220 -33.84 -1.43 15.46
C VAL A 220 -33.64 -2.71 14.66
N PHE A 221 -33.15 -2.60 13.41
CA PHE A 221 -32.93 -3.74 12.53
C PHE A 221 -31.46 -3.80 12.10
N VAL A 222 -30.85 -4.97 12.22
CA VAL A 222 -29.51 -5.24 11.70
C VAL A 222 -29.61 -6.30 10.60
N ILE A 223 -28.91 -6.10 9.49
CA ILE A 223 -28.69 -7.11 8.46
C ILE A 223 -27.18 -7.38 8.43
N ASP A 224 -26.77 -8.64 8.59
CA ASP A 224 -25.37 -9.03 8.74
C ASP A 224 -24.96 -10.09 7.71
N CYS A 225 -24.03 -9.74 6.81
CA CYS A 225 -23.48 -10.68 5.84
C CYS A 225 -22.54 -11.73 6.44
N GLY A 226 -22.12 -11.58 7.71
CA GLY A 226 -21.23 -12.53 8.38
C GLY A 226 -19.76 -12.42 7.99
N LYS A 227 -19.41 -11.51 7.09
CA LYS A 227 -18.02 -11.28 6.64
C LYS A 227 -17.53 -9.87 7.00
N ALA A 228 -16.21 -9.70 6.94
CA ALA A 228 -15.50 -8.42 7.04
C ALA A 228 -14.20 -8.50 6.22
N LYS A 229 -13.67 -7.36 5.73
CA LYS A 229 -12.25 -7.28 5.35
C LYS A 229 -11.43 -7.14 6.64
N GLU A 230 -10.57 -8.11 6.93
CA GLU A 230 -9.72 -8.14 8.13
C GLU A 230 -8.23 -8.09 7.77
N THR A 231 -7.42 -7.53 8.67
CA THR A 231 -5.97 -7.47 8.50
C THR A 231 -5.30 -8.76 8.98
N SER A 232 -4.59 -9.42 8.06
CA SER A 232 -3.72 -10.56 8.33
C SER A 232 -2.29 -10.31 7.83
N TYR A 233 -1.35 -11.18 8.18
CA TYR A 233 0.05 -11.05 7.81
C TYR A 233 0.59 -12.37 7.28
N ASP A 234 0.90 -12.39 5.99
CA ASP A 234 1.61 -13.49 5.33
C ASP A 234 3.09 -13.40 5.72
N ALA A 235 3.51 -14.25 6.65
CA ALA A 235 4.89 -14.29 7.16
C ALA A 235 5.89 -14.89 6.16
N LEU A 236 5.44 -15.74 5.22
CA LEU A 236 6.29 -16.35 4.18
C LEU A 236 6.66 -15.32 3.11
N ASN A 237 5.68 -14.55 2.63
CA ASN A 237 5.88 -13.49 1.64
C ASN A 237 6.16 -12.11 2.28
N ASN A 238 6.28 -12.05 3.61
CA ASN A 238 6.40 -10.83 4.42
C ASN A 238 5.46 -9.72 3.92
N THR A 239 4.15 -10.02 3.85
CA THR A 239 3.14 -9.18 3.19
C THR A 239 1.91 -8.97 4.10
N PRO A 240 1.59 -7.72 4.47
CA PRO A 240 0.29 -7.39 5.05
C PRO A 240 -0.84 -7.66 4.05
N CYS A 241 -1.92 -8.25 4.54
CA CYS A 241 -3.08 -8.66 3.75
C CYS A 241 -4.34 -8.00 4.32
N LEU A 242 -5.30 -7.66 3.46
CA LEU A 242 -6.63 -7.15 3.84
C LEU A 242 -7.70 -7.90 3.05
N LEU A 243 -8.07 -9.07 3.56
CA LEU A 243 -8.88 -10.06 2.84
C LEU A 243 -10.29 -10.19 3.45
N PRO A 244 -11.33 -10.45 2.63
CA PRO A 244 -12.64 -10.86 3.13
C PRO A 244 -12.55 -12.20 3.86
N SER A 245 -12.90 -12.22 5.14
CA SER A 245 -12.95 -13.41 6.02
C SER A 245 -14.30 -13.48 6.73
N TRP A 246 -14.62 -14.62 7.34
CA TRP A 246 -15.80 -14.76 8.20
C TRP A 246 -15.54 -14.14 9.57
N ILE A 247 -16.57 -13.55 10.17
CA ILE A 247 -16.46 -12.92 11.48
C ILE A 247 -16.52 -13.95 12.61
N SER A 248 -15.96 -13.58 13.76
CA SER A 248 -16.10 -14.38 14.98
C SER A 248 -17.55 -14.42 15.50
N LYS A 249 -17.89 -15.45 16.29
CA LYS A 249 -19.19 -15.54 16.98
C LYS A 249 -19.43 -14.33 17.90
N VAL A 250 -18.38 -13.86 18.58
CA VAL A 250 -18.43 -12.61 19.37
C VAL A 250 -18.71 -11.39 18.48
N SER A 251 -18.12 -11.29 17.29
CA SER A 251 -18.41 -10.22 16.32
C SER A 251 -19.87 -10.25 15.85
N ALA A 252 -20.41 -11.43 15.50
CA ALA A 252 -21.83 -11.59 15.18
C ALA A 252 -22.74 -11.16 16.35
N GLN A 253 -22.36 -11.48 17.59
CA GLN A 253 -23.06 -11.03 18.79
C GLN A 253 -22.95 -9.50 19.00
N GLN A 254 -21.81 -8.87 18.71
CA GLN A 254 -21.65 -7.41 18.75
C GLN A 254 -22.51 -6.70 17.70
N ARG A 255 -22.60 -7.25 16.48
CA ARG A 255 -23.49 -6.75 15.41
C ARG A 255 -24.95 -6.86 15.82
N ARG A 256 -25.40 -8.02 16.31
CA ARG A 256 -26.74 -8.21 16.89
C ARG A 256 -27.04 -7.22 18.02
N GLY A 257 -26.04 -6.93 18.87
CA GLY A 257 -26.13 -5.94 19.95
C GLY A 257 -26.38 -4.50 19.49
N ARG A 258 -26.19 -4.16 18.20
CA ARG A 258 -26.48 -2.82 17.66
C ARG A 258 -27.98 -2.55 17.53
N ALA A 259 -28.81 -3.59 17.37
CA ALA A 259 -30.27 -3.49 17.27
C ALA A 259 -30.98 -3.32 18.63
N GLY A 260 -30.40 -3.85 19.71
CA GLY A 260 -31.06 -3.96 21.03
C GLY A 260 -30.74 -2.83 22.02
N ARG A 261 -30.44 -1.61 21.55
CA ARG A 261 -29.93 -0.52 22.41
C ARG A 261 -31.00 0.24 23.18
N VAL A 262 -31.98 0.79 22.46
CA VAL A 262 -33.00 1.70 23.00
C VAL A 262 -34.34 0.99 23.15
N GLN A 263 -34.60 -0.03 22.31
CA GLN A 263 -35.81 -0.83 22.30
C GLN A 263 -35.52 -2.24 21.75
N PRO A 264 -36.47 -3.21 21.83
CA PRO A 264 -36.30 -4.53 21.25
C PRO A 264 -36.14 -4.50 19.72
N GLY A 265 -34.98 -4.94 19.25
CA GLY A 265 -34.62 -4.99 17.84
C GLY A 265 -34.26 -6.39 17.35
N GLU A 266 -34.09 -6.52 16.03
CA GLU A 266 -33.88 -7.78 15.31
C GLU A 266 -32.59 -7.77 14.49
N CYS A 267 -32.05 -8.97 14.23
CA CYS A 267 -30.82 -9.16 13.49
C CYS A 267 -30.96 -10.32 12.51
N TYR A 268 -30.93 -10.02 11.22
CA TYR A 268 -31.03 -10.98 10.12
C TYR A 268 -29.63 -11.34 9.62
N HIS A 269 -29.15 -12.51 10.01
CA HIS A 269 -27.87 -13.06 9.56
C HIS A 269 -28.07 -13.77 8.21
N LEU A 270 -27.25 -13.43 7.20
CA LEU A 270 -27.41 -13.89 5.81
C LEU A 270 -26.73 -15.25 5.51
N TYR A 271 -26.40 -16.00 6.56
CA TYR A 271 -25.65 -17.24 6.51
C TYR A 271 -26.39 -18.35 7.29
N PRO A 272 -26.41 -19.60 6.78
CA PRO A 272 -27.05 -20.73 7.46
C PRO A 272 -26.46 -21.00 8.84
N ARG A 273 -27.26 -21.63 9.73
CA ARG A 273 -26.81 -21.96 11.09
C ARG A 273 -25.56 -22.83 11.12
N CYS A 274 -25.44 -23.81 10.22
CA CYS A 274 -24.24 -24.65 10.13
C CYS A 274 -22.96 -23.87 9.77
N VAL A 275 -23.09 -22.72 9.09
CA VAL A 275 -21.97 -21.81 8.81
C VAL A 275 -21.61 -20.99 10.06
N TYR A 276 -22.60 -20.49 10.80
CA TYR A 276 -22.38 -19.84 12.09
C TYR A 276 -21.75 -20.80 13.13
N ASP A 277 -22.24 -22.03 13.22
CA ASP A 277 -21.73 -23.02 14.17
C ASP A 277 -20.25 -23.36 13.86
N ALA A 278 -19.82 -23.23 12.60
CA ALA A 278 -18.43 -23.35 12.14
C ALA A 278 -17.56 -22.07 12.31
N PHE A 279 -18.11 -20.92 12.71
CA PHE A 279 -17.31 -19.71 12.99
C PHE A 279 -16.37 -19.93 14.20
N VAL A 280 -15.22 -19.27 14.18
CA VAL A 280 -14.34 -19.14 15.35
C VAL A 280 -15.03 -18.33 16.46
N GLU A 281 -14.78 -18.68 17.73
CA GLU A 281 -15.44 -18.02 18.86
C GLU A 281 -15.03 -16.54 18.99
N TYR A 282 -13.71 -16.30 18.89
CA TYR A 282 -13.08 -14.99 19.00
C TYR A 282 -12.26 -14.68 17.75
N GLN A 283 -12.14 -13.39 17.41
CA GLN A 283 -11.20 -12.93 16.38
C GLN A 283 -9.76 -13.27 16.81
N LEU A 284 -8.92 -13.65 15.85
CA LEU A 284 -7.49 -13.89 16.08
C LEU A 284 -6.83 -12.59 16.64
N PRO A 285 -6.06 -12.64 17.74
CA PRO A 285 -5.42 -11.46 18.33
C PRO A 285 -4.50 -10.71 17.36
N GLU A 286 -4.47 -9.38 17.47
CA GLU A 286 -3.68 -8.49 16.58
C GLU A 286 -2.19 -8.87 16.51
N ILE A 287 -1.60 -9.29 17.64
CA ILE A 287 -0.20 -9.76 17.74
C ILE A 287 0.11 -11.01 16.90
N LEU A 288 -0.90 -11.80 16.51
CA LEU A 288 -0.71 -13.00 15.69
C LEU A 288 -0.92 -12.73 14.19
N ARG A 289 -1.43 -11.55 13.82
CA ARG A 289 -1.89 -11.23 12.45
C ARG A 289 -1.43 -9.88 11.91
N THR A 290 -0.45 -9.24 12.56
CA THR A 290 0.13 -7.97 12.14
C THR A 290 1.67 -7.98 12.17
N PRO A 291 2.35 -7.16 11.34
CA PRO A 291 3.81 -7.04 11.36
C PRO A 291 4.35 -6.50 12.70
N LEU A 292 5.36 -7.17 13.28
CA LEU A 292 5.78 -6.96 14.67
C LEU A 292 6.90 -5.93 14.90
N GLN A 293 7.34 -5.19 13.87
CA GLN A 293 8.51 -4.31 13.93
C GLN A 293 8.40 -3.25 15.05
N SER A 294 7.24 -2.61 15.18
CA SER A 294 6.99 -1.57 16.18
C SER A 294 7.08 -2.14 17.61
N LEU A 295 6.46 -3.31 17.84
CA LEU A 295 6.47 -4.00 19.13
C LEU A 295 7.90 -4.47 19.50
N CYS A 296 8.64 -5.04 18.54
CA CYS A 296 10.02 -5.47 18.72
C CYS A 296 10.94 -4.30 19.13
N LEU A 297 10.79 -3.13 18.50
CA LEU A 297 11.50 -1.93 18.88
C LEU A 297 11.12 -1.44 20.28
N GLN A 298 9.82 -1.45 20.62
CA GLN A 298 9.33 -1.04 21.94
C GLN A 298 9.91 -1.92 23.07
N ILE A 299 9.98 -3.24 22.86
CA ILE A 299 10.60 -4.21 23.78
C ILE A 299 12.07 -3.85 24.07
N LYS A 300 12.85 -3.55 23.02
CA LYS A 300 14.27 -3.16 23.16
C LYS A 300 14.44 -1.75 23.74
N SER A 301 13.55 -0.81 23.41
CA SER A 301 13.54 0.55 23.97
C SER A 301 13.30 0.54 25.49
N LEU A 302 12.34 -0.28 25.95
CA LEU A 302 12.04 -0.55 27.35
C LEU A 302 13.06 -1.48 28.04
N LYS A 303 14.06 -2.00 27.31
CA LYS A 303 15.13 -2.90 27.77
C LYS A 303 14.63 -4.25 28.33
N LEU A 304 13.56 -4.81 27.78
CA LEU A 304 12.87 -5.99 28.32
C LEU A 304 13.54 -7.35 27.99
N GLY A 305 14.76 -7.35 27.42
CA GLY A 305 15.57 -8.56 27.17
C GLY A 305 15.76 -8.89 25.68
N SER A 306 15.79 -10.18 25.36
CA SER A 306 15.63 -10.66 23.98
C SER A 306 14.19 -10.44 23.51
N ILE A 307 14.01 -10.13 22.22
CA ILE A 307 12.67 -10.00 21.63
C ILE A 307 11.94 -11.35 21.67
N SER A 308 12.62 -12.42 21.24
CA SER A 308 12.03 -13.77 21.19
C SER A 308 11.64 -14.27 22.58
N GLU A 309 12.53 -14.13 23.57
CA GLU A 309 12.27 -14.50 24.97
C GLU A 309 11.15 -13.65 25.60
N PHE A 310 10.96 -12.39 25.20
CA PHE A 310 9.85 -11.58 25.69
C PHE A 310 8.51 -12.01 25.05
N LEU A 311 8.48 -12.21 23.74
CA LEU A 311 7.27 -12.56 23.00
C LEU A 311 6.80 -14.00 23.26
N SER A 312 7.69 -14.93 23.62
CA SER A 312 7.32 -16.28 24.07
C SER A 312 6.59 -16.31 25.42
N ARG A 313 6.61 -15.19 26.18
CA ARG A 313 5.87 -15.01 27.45
C ARG A 313 4.54 -14.26 27.26
N ALA A 314 4.14 -13.93 26.03
CA ALA A 314 2.82 -13.38 25.76
C ALA A 314 1.72 -14.41 26.02
N LEU A 315 0.49 -13.95 26.32
CA LEU A 315 -0.68 -14.81 26.56
C LEU A 315 -0.94 -15.79 25.40
N GLN A 316 -0.69 -15.33 24.17
CA GLN A 316 -0.57 -16.14 22.97
C GLN A 316 0.67 -15.62 22.23
N SER A 317 1.69 -16.46 22.10
CA SER A 317 2.96 -16.09 21.47
C SER A 317 2.83 -16.02 19.93
N PRO A 318 3.37 -14.98 19.28
CA PRO A 318 3.43 -14.92 17.82
C PRO A 318 4.35 -16.01 17.22
N GLU A 319 4.18 -16.27 15.94
CA GLU A 319 5.05 -17.20 15.20
C GLU A 319 6.52 -16.74 15.21
N VAL A 320 7.43 -17.71 15.33
CA VAL A 320 8.88 -17.45 15.31
C VAL A 320 9.32 -16.77 14.02
N LEU A 321 8.71 -17.11 12.88
CA LEU A 321 9.00 -16.48 11.58
C LEU A 321 8.56 -15.00 11.57
N ALA A 322 7.37 -14.67 12.07
CA ALA A 322 6.91 -13.28 12.16
C ALA A 322 7.80 -12.42 13.08
N VAL A 323 8.34 -13.02 14.16
CA VAL A 323 9.33 -12.37 15.03
C VAL A 323 10.67 -12.19 14.31
N GLN A 324 11.17 -13.22 13.62
CA GLN A 324 12.44 -13.17 12.87
C GLN A 324 12.39 -12.11 11.75
N ASN A 325 11.31 -12.09 10.95
CA ASN A 325 11.08 -11.07 9.92
C ASN A 325 11.11 -9.65 10.49
N ALA A 326 10.58 -9.45 11.70
CA ALA A 326 10.57 -8.15 12.36
C ALA A 326 11.96 -7.75 12.88
N VAL A 327 12.73 -8.68 13.43
CA VAL A 327 14.13 -8.46 13.85
C VAL A 327 15.01 -8.14 12.64
N GLU A 328 14.94 -8.94 11.58
CA GLU A 328 15.72 -8.76 10.36
C GLU A 328 15.38 -7.42 9.68
N TYR A 329 14.10 -7.06 9.55
CA TYR A 329 13.71 -5.76 9.02
C TYR A 329 14.31 -4.61 9.86
N LEU A 330 14.26 -4.70 11.20
CA LEU A 330 14.84 -3.70 12.09
C LEU A 330 16.37 -3.61 11.97
N GLN A 331 17.06 -4.71 11.65
CA GLN A 331 18.50 -4.72 11.33
C GLN A 331 18.77 -4.06 9.96
N VAL A 332 17.97 -4.38 8.93
CA VAL A 332 18.10 -3.82 7.57
C VAL A 332 17.89 -2.31 7.54
N ILE A 333 16.96 -1.76 8.32
CA ILE A 333 16.80 -0.29 8.44
C ILE A 333 17.83 0.37 9.37
N GLY A 334 18.70 -0.42 10.04
CA GLY A 334 19.75 0.06 10.94
C GLY A 334 19.30 0.43 12.36
N ALA A 335 18.09 0.05 12.77
CA ALA A 335 17.57 0.28 14.12
C ALA A 335 18.13 -0.72 15.15
N LEU A 336 18.35 -1.97 14.72
CA LEU A 336 19.07 -2.99 15.48
C LEU A 336 20.44 -3.29 14.85
N ASP A 337 21.33 -3.88 15.64
CA ASP A 337 22.54 -4.56 15.15
C ASP A 337 22.38 -6.09 15.13
N GLU A 338 23.40 -6.76 14.62
CA GLU A 338 23.50 -8.21 14.46
C GLU A 338 23.28 -8.99 15.77
N ASN A 339 23.44 -8.34 16.94
CA ASN A 339 23.28 -8.93 18.27
C ASN A 339 21.93 -8.57 18.93
N GLU A 340 20.93 -8.17 18.13
CA GLU A 340 19.65 -7.56 18.57
C GLU A 340 19.80 -6.34 19.52
N ASN A 341 20.96 -5.68 19.62
CA ASN A 341 21.03 -4.45 20.39
C ASN A 341 20.47 -3.30 19.55
N LEU A 342 19.94 -2.26 20.20
CA LEU A 342 19.72 -0.99 19.51
C LEU A 342 21.09 -0.47 19.07
N ARG A 343 21.35 -0.53 17.75
CA ARG A 343 22.66 -0.25 17.16
C ARG A 343 23.16 1.11 17.62
N VAL A 344 24.48 1.36 17.57
CA VAL A 344 25.07 2.61 18.07
C VAL A 344 24.78 3.86 17.20
N LEU A 345 23.61 3.91 16.54
CA LEU A 345 22.64 5.01 16.74
C LEU A 345 22.13 5.08 18.21
N GLY A 346 23.00 4.83 19.20
CA GLY A 346 22.61 4.54 20.60
C GLY A 346 23.42 5.23 21.72
N GLY A 347 24.62 5.79 21.46
CA GLY A 347 25.55 6.29 22.49
C GLY A 347 24.95 7.31 23.47
N SER A 348 24.66 8.52 22.96
CA SER A 348 23.66 9.44 23.58
C SER A 348 22.29 9.36 22.87
N ARG A 349 22.21 8.51 21.85
CA ARG A 349 21.21 8.56 20.77
C ARG A 349 19.95 7.72 21.01
N ARG A 350 19.80 7.14 22.21
CA ARG A 350 18.59 6.47 22.76
C ARG A 350 17.38 7.43 22.95
N ARG A 351 17.34 8.50 22.15
CA ARG A 351 16.61 9.76 22.40
C ARG A 351 16.04 10.41 21.13
N TYR A 352 16.27 9.86 19.94
CA TYR A 352 15.80 10.45 18.68
C TYR A 352 14.74 9.57 18.02
N LEU A 353 15.13 8.44 17.43
CA LEU A 353 14.20 7.42 16.88
C LEU A 353 13.21 6.84 17.93
N THR A 354 13.51 6.99 19.22
CA THR A 354 12.69 6.52 20.34
C THR A 354 11.92 7.63 21.09
N MET A 355 12.11 8.91 20.74
CA MET A 355 11.29 10.02 21.26
C MET A 355 10.35 10.58 20.19
N LEU A 356 10.70 10.43 18.91
CA LEU A 356 9.81 10.67 17.78
C LEU A 356 8.63 9.67 17.83
N PRO A 357 7.37 10.13 17.96
CA PRO A 357 6.22 9.25 18.21
C PRO A 357 5.68 8.62 16.91
N MET A 358 6.54 7.88 16.20
CA MET A 358 6.33 7.44 14.81
C MET A 358 7.16 6.20 14.45
N GLU A 359 7.00 5.69 13.23
CA GLU A 359 7.81 4.57 12.73
C GLU A 359 9.29 4.98 12.49
N PRO A 360 10.27 4.11 12.81
CA PRO A 360 11.69 4.43 12.69
C PRO A 360 12.13 4.86 11.28
N LYS A 361 11.51 4.26 10.25
CA LYS A 361 11.76 4.56 8.84
C LYS A 361 11.47 6.04 8.50
N LEU A 362 10.39 6.59 9.07
CA LEU A 362 10.02 8.01 8.93
C LEU A 362 10.90 8.92 9.80
N GLY A 363 11.27 8.48 11.00
CA GLY A 363 12.24 9.21 11.84
C GLY A 363 13.63 9.31 11.20
N LYS A 364 14.08 8.24 10.53
CA LYS A 364 15.31 8.20 9.72
C LYS A 364 15.25 9.18 8.55
N MET A 365 14.13 9.23 7.83
CA MET A 365 13.86 10.20 6.76
C MET A 365 13.98 11.66 7.28
N LEU A 366 13.28 11.95 8.38
CA LEU A 366 13.22 13.28 8.99
C LEU A 366 14.59 13.79 9.44
N ILE A 367 15.39 12.91 10.06
CA ILE A 367 16.76 13.21 10.45
C ILE A 367 17.63 13.56 9.23
N LEU A 368 17.53 12.82 8.13
CA LEU A 368 18.33 13.12 6.93
C LEU A 368 17.90 14.42 6.25
N GLY A 369 16.59 14.73 6.21
CA GLY A 369 16.10 16.02 5.69
C GLY A 369 16.69 17.24 6.41
N ALA A 370 16.91 17.13 7.73
CA ALA A 370 17.61 18.16 8.52
C ALA A 370 19.12 18.25 8.22
N ILE A 371 19.77 17.14 7.86
CA ILE A 371 21.20 17.09 7.52
C ILE A 371 21.47 17.60 6.11
N LEU A 372 20.57 17.30 5.16
CA LEU A 372 20.66 17.68 3.75
C LEU A 372 19.90 18.97 3.41
N ASN A 373 19.59 19.80 4.40
CA ASN A 373 18.98 21.13 4.23
C ASN A 373 17.70 21.16 3.37
N CYS A 374 16.87 20.12 3.45
CA CYS A 374 15.60 19.99 2.73
C CYS A 374 14.45 19.62 3.69
N LEU A 375 14.47 20.21 4.90
CA LEU A 375 13.65 19.75 6.03
C LEU A 375 12.14 19.99 5.86
N ASP A 376 11.72 21.09 5.24
CA ASP A 376 10.31 21.48 5.13
C ASP A 376 9.43 20.53 4.27
N PRO A 377 9.83 20.15 3.03
CA PRO A 377 9.10 19.14 2.27
C PRO A 377 9.12 17.78 2.98
N VAL A 378 10.27 17.39 3.57
CA VAL A 378 10.41 16.14 4.32
C VAL A 378 9.49 16.11 5.55
N LEU A 379 9.35 17.22 6.28
CA LEU A 379 8.38 17.38 7.37
C LEU A 379 6.95 17.13 6.90
N THR A 380 6.58 17.60 5.69
CA THR A 380 5.27 17.33 5.09
C THR A 380 5.06 15.86 4.78
N ILE A 381 6.02 15.24 4.10
CA ILE A 381 5.98 13.82 3.71
C ILE A 381 5.81 12.95 4.96
N VAL A 382 6.67 13.18 5.95
CA VAL A 382 6.72 12.47 7.21
C VAL A 382 5.45 12.67 8.05
N ALA A 383 4.86 13.87 8.04
CA ALA A 383 3.59 14.15 8.71
C ALA A 383 2.38 13.53 7.98
N GLY A 384 2.33 13.59 6.64
CA GLY A 384 1.27 12.98 5.84
C GLY A 384 1.24 11.45 5.96
N LEU A 385 2.40 10.81 5.89
CA LEU A 385 2.55 9.36 6.16
C LEU A 385 2.25 8.99 7.63
N SER A 386 2.18 9.96 8.54
CA SER A 386 1.80 9.75 9.94
C SER A 386 0.29 9.95 10.21
N VAL A 387 -0.51 10.32 9.21
CA VAL A 387 -1.97 10.55 9.32
C VAL A 387 -2.76 9.76 8.26
N ARG A 388 -4.08 10.00 8.19
CA ARG A 388 -4.87 9.61 7.02
C ARG A 388 -4.49 10.50 5.83
N ASP A 389 -4.22 9.85 4.70
CA ASP A 389 -4.08 10.47 3.38
C ASP A 389 -5.02 11.68 3.20
N PRO A 390 -4.50 12.89 2.92
CA PRO A 390 -5.34 14.05 2.72
C PRO A 390 -6.12 14.01 1.40
N PHE A 391 -5.74 13.19 0.40
CA PHE A 391 -6.49 13.06 -0.84
C PHE A 391 -7.79 12.30 -0.61
N LEU A 392 -8.93 12.94 -0.90
CA LEU A 392 -10.25 12.33 -0.82
C LEU A 392 -10.62 11.74 -2.18
N THR A 393 -10.86 10.44 -2.25
CA THR A 393 -11.53 9.82 -3.41
C THR A 393 -13.04 10.00 -3.28
N PRO A 394 -13.73 10.70 -4.20
CA PRO A 394 -15.19 10.76 -4.23
C PRO A 394 -15.74 9.41 -4.70
N PHE A 395 -16.48 8.71 -3.84
CA PHE A 395 -16.67 7.27 -3.97
C PHE A 395 -17.94 6.80 -4.74
N ASP A 396 -18.90 7.68 -5.06
CA ASP A 396 -20.12 7.34 -5.82
C ASP A 396 -19.92 7.48 -7.34
N LYS A 397 -20.04 6.38 -8.10
CA LYS A 397 -19.64 6.32 -9.53
C LYS A 397 -20.75 6.60 -10.56
N LYS A 398 -22.02 6.73 -10.16
CA LYS A 398 -23.17 6.71 -11.11
C LYS A 398 -23.85 8.05 -11.41
N ASP A 399 -23.69 9.07 -10.57
CA ASP A 399 -24.05 10.43 -10.96
C ASP A 399 -23.13 10.88 -12.10
N VAL A 400 -23.67 11.37 -13.22
CA VAL A 400 -22.85 11.94 -14.31
C VAL A 400 -22.03 13.15 -13.81
N SER A 401 -22.56 13.86 -12.81
CA SER A 401 -21.91 14.94 -12.07
C SER A 401 -20.84 14.47 -11.07
N ARG A 402 -20.86 13.18 -10.65
CA ARG A 402 -19.94 12.66 -9.62
C ARG A 402 -18.88 11.71 -10.17
N LEU A 403 -19.16 11.00 -11.26
CA LEU A 403 -18.14 10.30 -12.06
C LEU A 403 -17.13 11.26 -12.67
N SER A 404 -17.57 12.48 -13.05
CA SER A 404 -16.66 13.56 -13.43
C SER A 404 -15.85 14.03 -12.21
N ILE A 405 -16.46 14.19 -11.03
CA ILE A 405 -15.77 14.54 -9.78
C ILE A 405 -14.73 13.48 -9.37
N THR A 406 -14.99 12.18 -9.48
CA THR A 406 -13.96 11.14 -9.21
C THR A 406 -12.78 11.28 -10.17
N LYS A 407 -13.04 11.48 -11.47
CA LYS A 407 -11.98 11.74 -12.47
C LYS A 407 -11.27 13.08 -12.25
N LEU A 408 -11.95 14.08 -11.71
CA LEU A 408 -11.36 15.36 -11.32
C LEU A 408 -10.50 15.24 -10.06
N ALA A 409 -10.83 14.33 -9.13
CA ALA A 409 -9.98 14.02 -7.98
C ALA A 409 -8.73 13.23 -8.40
N GLU A 410 -8.88 12.24 -9.28
CA GLU A 410 -7.76 11.53 -9.92
C GLU A 410 -6.88 12.50 -10.71
N ALA A 411 -7.47 13.39 -11.50
CA ALA A 411 -6.76 14.42 -12.26
C ALA A 411 -6.14 15.53 -11.38
N ALA A 412 -6.75 15.88 -10.25
CA ALA A 412 -6.18 16.81 -9.28
C ALA A 412 -4.97 16.19 -8.58
N LYS A 413 -5.09 14.95 -8.09
CA LYS A 413 -3.93 14.20 -7.56
C LYS A 413 -2.83 14.08 -8.62
N SER A 414 -3.19 13.83 -9.89
CA SER A 414 -2.25 13.77 -11.02
C SER A 414 -1.54 15.11 -11.31
N GLN A 415 -2.23 16.25 -11.16
CA GLN A 415 -1.62 17.59 -11.27
C GLN A 415 -0.57 17.81 -10.18
N PHE A 416 -0.79 17.31 -8.96
CA PHE A 416 0.22 17.36 -7.90
C PHE A 416 1.34 16.33 -8.11
N SER A 417 1.03 15.12 -8.60
CA SER A 417 1.95 13.98 -8.72
C SER A 417 2.91 14.04 -9.91
N GLY A 418 3.09 15.22 -10.51
CA GLY A 418 4.08 15.46 -11.57
C GLY A 418 5.43 14.81 -11.22
N ASP A 419 6.11 14.28 -12.23
CA ASP A 419 7.40 13.60 -12.10
C ASP A 419 7.36 12.27 -11.31
N TYR A 420 6.20 11.60 -11.26
CA TYR A 420 6.03 10.23 -10.73
C TYR A 420 6.37 10.10 -9.23
N SER A 421 5.66 10.86 -8.38
CA SER A 421 5.85 10.80 -6.92
C SER A 421 4.61 11.23 -6.13
N ASP A 422 3.97 10.29 -5.41
CA ASP A 422 2.90 10.56 -4.45
C ASP A 422 3.37 11.46 -3.30
N HIS A 423 4.60 11.24 -2.83
CA HIS A 423 5.19 11.98 -1.72
C HIS A 423 5.44 13.45 -2.08
N LEU A 424 5.81 13.77 -3.33
CA LEU A 424 5.90 15.16 -3.81
C LEU A 424 4.52 15.73 -4.14
N ALA A 425 3.54 14.90 -4.54
CA ALA A 425 2.15 15.33 -4.68
C ALA A 425 1.60 15.88 -3.36
N LEU A 426 1.87 15.17 -2.26
CA LEU A 426 1.53 15.56 -0.90
C LEU A 426 2.20 16.89 -0.47
N VAL A 427 3.47 17.11 -0.82
CA VAL A 427 4.17 18.39 -0.58
C VAL A 427 3.45 19.53 -1.30
N ARG A 428 3.30 19.42 -2.62
CA ARG A 428 2.71 20.45 -3.50
C ARG A 428 1.25 20.77 -3.12
N ALA A 429 0.47 19.77 -2.71
CA ALA A 429 -0.90 19.94 -2.22
C ALA A 429 -0.98 20.63 -0.84
N TYR A 430 -0.04 20.33 0.07
CA TYR A 430 0.06 21.02 1.35
C TYR A 430 0.51 22.48 1.18
N GLU A 431 1.52 22.74 0.36
CA GLU A 431 2.05 24.09 0.11
C GLU A 431 0.97 25.01 -0.47
N GLY A 432 0.24 24.56 -1.52
CA GLY A 432 -0.85 25.32 -2.09
C GLY A 432 -2.03 25.53 -1.13
N TRP A 433 -2.35 24.56 -0.26
CA TRP A 433 -3.30 24.78 0.83
C TRP A 433 -2.78 25.80 1.83
N LYS A 434 -1.48 25.75 2.16
CA LYS A 434 -0.87 26.60 3.17
C LYS A 434 -0.86 28.07 2.75
N ASP A 435 -0.63 28.33 1.47
CA ASP A 435 -0.78 29.68 0.91
C ASP A 435 -2.26 30.11 0.86
N ALA A 436 -3.18 29.25 0.42
CA ALA A 436 -4.60 29.57 0.43
C ALA A 436 -5.16 29.85 1.85
N GLU A 437 -4.66 29.16 2.89
CA GLU A 437 -5.05 29.39 4.29
C GLU A 437 -4.51 30.75 4.82
N ARG A 438 -3.45 31.34 4.24
CA ARG A 438 -3.00 32.71 4.57
C ARG A 438 -4.02 33.76 4.13
N ASP A 439 -4.66 33.54 2.98
CA ASP A 439 -5.73 34.38 2.43
C ASP A 439 -7.13 33.92 2.91
N ILE A 440 -7.19 33.05 3.93
CA ILE A 440 -8.42 32.47 4.52
C ILE A 440 -9.21 31.54 3.54
N ALA A 441 -8.79 31.45 2.28
CA ALA A 441 -9.35 30.60 1.23
C ALA A 441 -9.00 29.09 1.34
N GLY A 442 -8.30 28.66 2.41
CA GLY A 442 -7.86 27.27 2.58
C GLY A 442 -8.98 26.21 2.56
N TYR A 443 -10.21 26.58 2.98
CA TYR A 443 -11.39 25.72 2.80
C TYR A 443 -11.73 25.51 1.32
N GLU A 444 -11.78 26.59 0.52
CA GLU A 444 -12.09 26.50 -0.91
C GLU A 444 -10.98 25.78 -1.68
N TYR A 445 -9.72 25.97 -1.28
CA TYR A 445 -8.60 25.20 -1.84
C TYR A 445 -8.76 23.71 -1.54
N CYS A 446 -9.11 23.32 -0.32
CA CYS A 446 -9.37 21.92 0.01
C CYS A 446 -10.54 21.36 -0.82
N TRP A 447 -11.64 22.12 -0.93
CA TRP A 447 -12.82 21.73 -1.71
C TRP A 447 -12.49 21.53 -3.20
N ARG A 448 -11.82 22.50 -3.84
CA ARG A 448 -11.49 22.49 -5.27
C ARG A 448 -10.54 21.36 -5.67
N ASN A 449 -9.65 20.95 -4.76
CA ASN A 449 -8.60 19.96 -5.02
C ASN A 449 -8.91 18.57 -4.42
N PHE A 450 -10.11 18.36 -3.87
CA PHE A 450 -10.54 17.11 -3.20
C PHE A 450 -9.62 16.71 -2.04
N LEU A 451 -9.35 17.65 -1.14
CA LEU A 451 -8.47 17.46 0.02
C LEU A 451 -9.24 17.55 1.34
N SER A 452 -8.86 16.69 2.30
CA SER A 452 -9.34 16.72 3.67
C SER A 452 -8.72 17.87 4.45
N LEU A 453 -9.50 18.94 4.71
CA LEU A 453 -9.08 20.06 5.55
C LEU A 453 -8.68 19.62 6.97
N GLN A 454 -9.32 18.56 7.49
CA GLN A 454 -8.95 17.98 8.78
C GLN A 454 -7.57 17.28 8.72
N SER A 455 -7.27 16.56 7.63
CA SER A 455 -5.95 15.96 7.42
C SER A 455 -4.88 17.03 7.24
N MET A 456 -5.14 18.08 6.45
CA MET A 456 -4.18 19.19 6.26
C MET A 456 -3.88 19.93 7.56
N LYS A 457 -4.88 20.18 8.41
CA LYS A 457 -4.67 20.78 9.74
C LYS A 457 -3.95 19.84 10.72
N ALA A 458 -4.15 18.52 10.60
CA ALA A 458 -3.34 17.54 11.33
C ALA A 458 -1.87 17.52 10.86
N ILE A 459 -1.63 17.63 9.55
CA ILE A 459 -0.28 17.72 8.96
C ILE A 459 0.44 18.99 9.43
N ASP A 460 -0.20 20.17 9.37
CA ASP A 460 0.38 21.43 9.89
C ASP A 460 0.70 21.35 11.40
N SER A 461 -0.15 20.68 12.19
CA SER A 461 0.10 20.43 13.61
C SER A 461 1.29 19.49 13.85
N LEU A 462 1.37 18.35 13.15
CA LEU A 462 2.46 17.39 13.29
C LEU A 462 3.79 17.94 12.76
N ARG A 463 3.78 18.72 11.66
CA ARG A 463 4.97 19.43 11.18
C ARG A 463 5.56 20.32 12.27
N LYS A 464 4.72 21.00 13.07
CA LYS A 464 5.15 21.84 14.20
C LYS A 464 5.66 21.01 15.39
N GLU A 465 4.96 19.92 15.77
CA GLU A 465 5.40 19.02 16.83
C GLU A 465 6.76 18.37 16.49
N PHE A 466 6.93 17.86 15.27
CA PHE A 466 8.19 17.28 14.79
C PHE A 466 9.33 18.30 14.69
N PHE A 467 9.06 19.52 14.19
CA PHE A 467 10.07 20.59 14.17
C PHE A 467 10.50 21.00 15.59
N SER A 468 9.56 21.12 16.53
CA SER A 468 9.90 21.39 17.95
C SER A 468 10.77 20.29 18.52
N LEU A 469 10.42 19.01 18.32
CA LEU A 469 11.21 17.90 18.82
C LEU A 469 12.61 17.85 18.19
N LEU A 470 12.75 18.14 16.88
CA LEU A 470 14.07 18.30 16.24
C LEU A 470 14.89 19.46 16.84
N LYS A 471 14.25 20.58 17.19
CA LYS A 471 14.92 21.68 17.90
C LYS A 471 15.38 21.26 19.30
N ASP A 472 14.55 20.49 20.01
CA ASP A 472 14.88 19.94 21.34
C ASP A 472 16.00 18.88 21.26
N THR A 473 16.18 18.19 20.12
CA THR A 473 17.35 17.31 19.90
C THR A 473 18.67 18.07 19.77
N GLY A 474 18.62 19.37 19.40
CA GLY A 474 19.78 20.17 19.02
C GLY A 474 20.35 19.88 17.63
N LEU A 475 19.65 19.12 16.77
CA LEU A 475 20.03 18.90 15.36
C LEU A 475 19.70 20.10 14.46
N VAL A 476 18.60 20.80 14.80
CA VAL A 476 18.04 21.95 14.07
C VAL A 476 18.08 23.18 14.98
N ASP A 477 18.60 24.29 14.48
CA ASP A 477 18.67 25.55 15.22
C ASP A 477 17.31 26.26 15.30
N GLY A 478 17.22 27.27 16.15
CA GLY A 478 15.98 28.06 16.34
C GLY A 478 15.50 28.86 15.12
N ASN A 479 16.29 28.93 14.05
CA ASN A 479 15.95 29.57 12.78
C ASN A 479 15.64 28.50 11.72
N SER A 480 14.41 28.44 11.25
CA SER A 480 13.97 27.43 10.27
C SER A 480 14.59 27.59 8.87
N THR A 481 15.16 28.74 8.51
CA THR A 481 15.71 28.94 7.15
C THR A 481 17.06 28.24 6.93
N SER A 482 17.81 27.88 7.99
CA SER A 482 19.12 27.24 7.84
C SER A 482 19.03 25.82 7.26
N CYS A 483 18.09 25.02 7.75
CA CYS A 483 17.89 23.62 7.34
C CYS A 483 17.02 23.45 6.07
N ASN A 484 16.91 24.50 5.24
CA ASN A 484 15.97 24.54 4.10
C ASN A 484 16.57 25.09 2.78
N ALA A 485 17.89 25.24 2.70
CA ALA A 485 18.58 25.78 1.53
C ALA A 485 18.37 24.99 0.22
N TRP A 486 18.01 23.70 0.30
CA TRP A 486 17.79 22.81 -0.84
C TRP A 486 16.36 22.20 -0.86
N SER A 487 15.39 22.84 -0.20
CA SER A 487 13.99 22.38 -0.11
C SER A 487 13.18 22.44 -1.41
N HIS A 488 13.79 22.89 -2.52
CA HIS A 488 13.19 22.87 -3.86
C HIS A 488 13.95 21.95 -4.84
N ASP A 489 14.81 21.06 -4.33
CA ASP A 489 15.53 20.08 -5.13
C ASP A 489 14.83 18.71 -5.08
N ASP A 490 13.90 18.49 -6.01
CA ASP A 490 13.09 17.26 -6.08
C ASP A 490 13.94 15.99 -6.20
N HIS A 491 15.17 16.06 -6.73
CA HIS A 491 16.10 14.91 -6.80
C HIS A 491 16.69 14.59 -5.43
N LEU A 492 17.11 15.62 -4.68
CA LEU A 492 17.55 15.47 -3.30
C LEU A 492 16.42 14.99 -2.37
N ILE A 493 15.20 15.49 -2.56
CA ILE A 493 14.04 15.06 -1.78
C ILE A 493 13.71 13.59 -2.07
N ARG A 494 13.76 13.14 -3.34
CA ARG A 494 13.66 11.71 -3.72
C ARG A 494 14.73 10.85 -3.05
N ALA A 495 15.96 11.34 -2.98
CA ALA A 495 17.06 10.65 -2.32
C ALA A 495 16.81 10.49 -0.80
N VAL A 496 16.25 11.51 -0.14
CA VAL A 496 15.82 11.44 1.27
C VAL A 496 14.64 10.49 1.47
N ILE A 497 13.64 10.51 0.57
CA ILE A 497 12.53 9.55 0.59
C ILE A 497 13.07 8.11 0.43
N CYS A 498 14.03 7.88 -0.47
CA CYS A 498 14.70 6.60 -0.64
C CYS A 498 15.37 6.13 0.66
N TYR A 499 16.18 6.99 1.30
CA TYR A 499 16.79 6.70 2.59
C TYR A 499 15.78 6.33 3.68
N GLY A 500 14.64 7.02 3.70
CA GLY A 500 13.55 6.81 4.65
C GLY A 500 12.78 5.51 4.43
N LEU A 501 12.39 5.21 3.19
CA LEU A 501 11.46 4.11 2.87
C LEU A 501 12.15 2.77 2.58
N TYR A 502 13.45 2.77 2.24
CA TYR A 502 14.23 1.55 2.09
C TYR A 502 14.13 0.64 3.34
N PRO A 503 13.86 -0.68 3.20
CA PRO A 503 13.96 -1.51 1.99
C PRO A 503 12.68 -1.62 1.14
N GLY A 504 11.68 -0.76 1.32
CA GLY A 504 10.49 -0.72 0.48
C GLY A 504 10.80 -0.21 -0.93
N ILE A 505 11.24 -1.12 -1.82
CA ILE A 505 11.65 -0.84 -3.21
C ILE A 505 11.04 -1.84 -4.19
N CYS A 506 10.78 -1.42 -5.43
CA CYS A 506 10.51 -2.33 -6.55
C CYS A 506 11.15 -1.83 -7.85
N SER A 507 11.45 -2.75 -8.77
CA SER A 507 11.98 -2.41 -10.10
C SER A 507 10.85 -2.12 -11.09
N VAL A 508 10.99 -1.04 -11.86
CA VAL A 508 10.11 -0.71 -12.97
C VAL A 508 10.41 -1.60 -14.17
N VAL A 509 9.38 -2.21 -14.77
CA VAL A 509 9.49 -2.99 -16.01
C VAL A 509 8.57 -2.39 -17.07
N ASN A 510 9.09 -1.41 -17.81
CA ASN A 510 8.36 -0.71 -18.87
C ASN A 510 8.04 -1.65 -20.04
N SER A 511 6.83 -2.20 -20.08
CA SER A 511 6.34 -3.03 -21.18
C SER A 511 6.01 -2.20 -22.42
N VAL A 512 6.38 -2.69 -23.62
CA VAL A 512 5.99 -2.07 -24.91
C VAL A 512 4.49 -2.15 -25.19
N ASN A 513 3.75 -2.98 -24.44
CA ASN A 513 2.29 -3.11 -24.53
C ASN A 513 1.54 -2.40 -23.40
N ALA A 514 2.25 -1.67 -22.51
CA ALA A 514 1.60 -0.87 -21.47
C ALA A 514 0.80 0.29 -22.10
N ARG A 515 -0.36 0.60 -21.52
CA ARG A 515 -1.23 1.70 -21.98
C ARG A 515 -0.92 3.05 -21.31
N GLU A 516 0.04 3.08 -20.40
CA GLU A 516 0.41 4.23 -19.58
C GLU A 516 1.77 4.80 -19.99
N SER A 517 2.10 5.99 -19.49
CA SER A 517 3.40 6.62 -19.74
C SER A 517 4.54 5.78 -19.15
N LYS A 518 5.65 5.68 -19.90
CA LYS A 518 6.87 5.02 -19.40
C LYS A 518 7.42 5.84 -18.24
N ILE A 519 7.50 5.22 -17.05
CA ILE A 519 8.20 5.80 -15.91
C ILE A 519 9.69 5.87 -16.29
N PRO A 520 10.34 7.05 -16.27
CA PRO A 520 11.71 7.21 -16.75
C PRO A 520 12.77 6.72 -15.76
N TYR A 521 12.36 6.33 -14.55
CA TYR A 521 13.22 5.82 -13.48
C TYR A 521 13.19 4.28 -13.43
N PRO A 522 14.32 3.62 -13.10
CA PRO A 522 14.39 2.15 -12.98
C PRO A 522 13.77 1.58 -11.70
N TRP A 523 13.52 2.41 -10.67
CA TRP A 523 13.00 1.99 -9.37
C TRP A 523 11.85 2.88 -8.87
N LEU A 524 10.96 2.28 -8.08
CA LEU A 524 10.07 2.98 -7.17
C LEU A 524 10.45 2.63 -5.72
N VAL A 525 10.33 3.59 -4.81
CA VAL A 525 10.31 3.36 -3.36
C VAL A 525 8.89 3.57 -2.81
N PHE A 526 8.51 2.81 -1.78
CA PHE A 526 7.16 2.82 -1.21
C PHE A 526 7.18 2.63 0.31
N ASN A 527 6.21 3.20 1.02
CA ASN A 527 6.06 3.14 2.47
C ASN A 527 5.25 1.90 2.92
N GLU A 528 4.24 1.51 2.15
CA GLU A 528 3.38 0.35 2.40
C GLU A 528 3.08 -0.46 1.12
N LYS A 529 3.20 -1.79 1.20
CA LYS A 529 2.57 -2.76 0.28
C LYS A 529 1.44 -3.49 1.00
N ILE A 530 0.36 -3.82 0.29
CA ILE A 530 -0.77 -4.58 0.84
C ILE A 530 -1.37 -5.53 -0.20
N LYS A 531 -1.67 -6.77 0.20
CA LYS A 531 -2.42 -7.74 -0.61
C LYS A 531 -3.91 -7.57 -0.36
N VAL A 532 -4.66 -7.23 -1.41
CA VAL A 532 -6.13 -7.30 -1.43
C VAL A 532 -6.50 -8.40 -2.44
N ASN A 533 -6.96 -8.05 -3.64
CA ASN A 533 -7.12 -9.01 -4.75
C ASN A 533 -5.78 -9.21 -5.50
N SER A 534 -4.85 -8.26 -5.35
CA SER A 534 -3.48 -8.29 -5.84
C SER A 534 -2.58 -7.57 -4.82
N VAL A 535 -1.26 -7.65 -4.98
CA VAL A 535 -0.32 -6.82 -4.20
C VAL A 535 -0.32 -5.42 -4.81
N LEU A 536 -0.71 -4.44 -4.01
CA LEU A 536 -0.73 -3.02 -4.36
C LEU A 536 0.29 -2.26 -3.51
N LEU A 537 0.94 -1.27 -4.12
CA LEU A 537 1.69 -0.24 -3.38
C LEU A 537 0.72 0.88 -3.07
N ARG A 538 0.69 1.35 -1.81
CA ARG A 538 -0.25 2.37 -1.36
C ARG A 538 0.13 3.78 -1.80
N ASP A 539 1.44 3.99 -1.91
CA ASP A 539 2.13 5.22 -2.23
C ASP A 539 3.43 4.85 -2.97
N SER A 540 3.99 5.78 -3.74
CA SER A 540 5.23 5.54 -4.46
C SER A 540 6.02 6.83 -4.76
N THR A 541 7.34 6.69 -4.90
CA THR A 541 8.21 7.72 -5.48
C THR A 541 9.22 7.07 -6.40
N ALA A 542 9.31 7.56 -7.63
CA ALA A 542 10.30 7.11 -8.60
C ALA A 542 11.70 7.66 -8.27
N VAL A 543 12.71 6.78 -8.26
CA VAL A 543 14.10 7.10 -7.86
C VAL A 543 15.12 6.49 -8.83
N SER A 544 16.27 7.16 -8.92
CA SER A 544 17.37 6.77 -9.82
C SER A 544 18.31 5.74 -9.19
N ASP A 545 19.26 5.24 -9.98
CA ASP A 545 20.30 4.32 -9.51
C ASP A 545 21.27 5.01 -8.55
N SER A 546 21.69 6.26 -8.84
CA SER A 546 22.51 7.07 -7.93
C SER A 546 21.85 7.23 -6.56
N MET A 547 20.53 7.50 -6.54
CA MET A 547 19.76 7.64 -5.30
C MET A 547 19.77 6.32 -4.50
N LEU A 548 19.49 5.20 -5.16
CA LEU A 548 19.47 3.88 -4.51
C LEU A 548 20.86 3.45 -4.01
N LEU A 549 21.93 3.72 -4.76
CA LEU A 549 23.31 3.40 -4.36
C LEU A 549 23.76 4.19 -3.13
N LEU A 550 23.53 5.50 -3.11
CA LEU A 550 23.94 6.37 -2.00
C LEU A 550 23.08 6.17 -0.75
N PHE A 551 21.76 5.98 -0.90
CA PHE A 551 20.80 6.05 0.20
C PHE A 551 20.08 4.74 0.55
N GLY A 552 20.24 3.68 -0.26
CA GLY A 552 19.71 2.35 0.03
C GLY A 552 20.48 1.58 1.10
N GLY A 553 20.38 0.25 1.09
CA GLY A 553 21.07 -0.64 2.02
C GLY A 553 22.56 -0.80 1.71
N ASN A 554 23.27 -1.53 2.57
CA ASN A 554 24.73 -1.69 2.49
C ASN A 554 25.20 -2.22 1.13
N ILE A 555 26.21 -1.57 0.56
CA ILE A 555 26.89 -2.00 -0.66
C ILE A 555 28.11 -2.85 -0.31
N SER A 556 28.31 -3.94 -1.05
CA SER A 556 29.54 -4.74 -1.07
C SER A 556 30.12 -4.82 -2.50
N ARG A 557 31.40 -5.21 -2.62
CA ARG A 557 31.99 -5.57 -3.93
C ARG A 557 31.42 -6.91 -4.39
N GLY A 558 31.05 -6.99 -5.66
CA GLY A 558 30.69 -8.23 -6.33
C GLY A 558 31.91 -8.96 -6.89
N ASP A 559 31.65 -9.95 -7.73
CA ASP A 559 32.66 -10.95 -8.15
C ASP A 559 33.57 -10.48 -9.31
N ALA A 560 33.54 -9.18 -9.63
CA ALA A 560 34.29 -8.55 -10.73
C ALA A 560 34.52 -7.06 -10.44
N ASP A 561 35.55 -6.46 -11.04
CA ASP A 561 35.80 -5.03 -10.92
C ASP A 561 34.63 -4.22 -11.50
N GLY A 562 34.20 -3.18 -10.78
CA GLY A 562 33.02 -2.39 -11.16
C GLY A 562 31.67 -3.03 -10.83
N HIS A 563 31.63 -4.21 -10.20
CA HIS A 563 30.42 -4.85 -9.70
C HIS A 563 30.16 -4.45 -8.24
N LEU A 564 29.00 -3.85 -7.97
CA LEU A 564 28.46 -3.58 -6.63
C LEU A 564 27.24 -4.47 -6.35
N LYS A 565 27.14 -5.02 -5.14
CA LYS A 565 26.00 -5.83 -4.67
C LYS A 565 25.31 -5.16 -3.48
N MET A 566 23.99 -5.30 -3.39
CA MET A 566 23.17 -4.90 -2.24
C MET A 566 22.14 -6.00 -1.95
N LEU A 567 21.66 -6.11 -0.70
CA LEU A 567 20.76 -7.19 -0.24
C LEU A 567 21.29 -8.59 -0.62
N GLY A 568 22.56 -8.88 -0.27
CA GLY A 568 23.21 -10.16 -0.57
C GLY A 568 23.44 -10.47 -2.06
N GLY A 569 23.19 -9.52 -2.96
CA GLY A 569 23.20 -9.75 -4.42
C GLY A 569 21.81 -9.89 -5.04
N TYR A 570 20.73 -9.62 -4.28
CA TYR A 570 19.39 -9.45 -4.85
C TYR A 570 19.33 -8.23 -5.80
N LEU A 571 20.11 -7.19 -5.50
CA LEU A 571 20.39 -6.08 -6.42
C LEU A 571 21.87 -6.12 -6.82
N GLU A 572 22.14 -6.13 -8.12
CA GLU A 572 23.48 -6.11 -8.71
C GLU A 572 23.64 -4.91 -9.65
N PHE A 573 24.73 -4.16 -9.48
CA PHE A 573 25.01 -2.96 -10.25
C PHE A 573 26.38 -3.10 -10.92
N PHE A 574 26.42 -3.01 -12.25
CA PHE A 574 27.63 -3.11 -13.07
C PHE A 574 27.98 -1.74 -13.68
N MET A 575 29.18 -1.25 -13.42
CA MET A 575 29.67 0.06 -13.87
C MET A 575 31.19 0.03 -14.11
N ASN A 576 31.77 1.16 -14.53
CA ASN A 576 33.23 1.29 -14.59
C ASN A 576 33.83 1.16 -13.17
N PRO A 577 34.98 0.48 -12.97
CA PRO A 577 35.56 0.27 -11.64
C PRO A 577 35.76 1.56 -10.82
N SER A 578 36.29 2.61 -11.45
CA SER A 578 36.48 3.94 -10.82
C SER A 578 35.16 4.59 -10.36
N VAL A 579 34.05 4.31 -11.02
CA VAL A 579 32.72 4.79 -10.63
C VAL A 579 32.18 3.99 -9.45
N ALA A 580 32.43 2.67 -9.42
CA ALA A 580 32.10 1.82 -8.27
C ALA A 580 32.90 2.21 -7.01
N ASP A 581 34.20 2.48 -7.17
CA ASP A 581 35.06 2.99 -6.10
C ASP A 581 34.60 4.37 -5.60
N MET A 582 34.16 5.26 -6.51
CA MET A 582 33.60 6.57 -6.17
C MET A 582 32.31 6.45 -5.35
N TYR A 583 31.34 5.61 -5.77
CA TYR A 583 30.11 5.39 -5.00
C TYR A 583 30.39 4.82 -3.60
N GLN A 584 31.33 3.86 -3.47
CA GLN A 584 31.72 3.33 -2.16
C GLN A 584 32.33 4.41 -1.26
N SER A 585 33.20 5.26 -1.82
CA SER A 585 33.91 6.30 -1.06
C SER A 585 32.96 7.42 -0.62
N LEU A 586 32.20 8.02 -1.56
CA LEU A 586 31.20 9.06 -1.26
C LEU A 586 30.16 8.58 -0.26
N ARG A 587 29.69 7.33 -0.39
CA ARG A 587 28.74 6.76 0.57
C ARG A 587 29.37 6.61 1.95
N LYS A 588 30.59 6.06 2.05
CA LYS A 588 31.28 5.91 3.34
C LYS A 588 31.46 7.27 4.03
N GLU A 589 31.89 8.29 3.29
CA GLU A 589 32.07 9.65 3.81
C GLU A 589 30.73 10.28 4.25
N LEU A 590 29.66 10.05 3.49
CA LEU A 590 28.30 10.49 3.83
C LEU A 590 27.77 9.78 5.09
N ASP A 591 27.93 8.47 5.19
CA ASP A 591 27.59 7.68 6.38
C ASP A 591 28.39 8.18 7.59
N GLU A 592 29.71 8.42 7.47
CA GLU A 592 30.54 8.99 8.52
C GLU A 592 30.12 10.42 8.93
N LEU A 593 29.76 11.29 7.97
CA LEU A 593 29.21 12.63 8.25
C LEU A 593 27.89 12.56 9.03
N ILE A 594 26.96 11.68 8.62
CA ILE A 594 25.69 11.44 9.31
C ILE A 594 25.94 10.93 10.74
N GLN A 595 26.86 9.97 10.91
CA GLN A 595 27.24 9.47 12.25
C GLN A 595 27.83 10.58 13.13
N ASN A 596 28.72 11.40 12.59
CA ASN A 596 29.38 12.49 13.32
C ASN A 596 28.38 13.60 13.75
N LYS A 597 27.49 14.03 12.85
CA LYS A 597 26.41 14.98 13.18
C LYS A 597 25.43 14.42 14.22
N LEU A 598 25.19 13.11 14.22
CA LEU A 598 24.31 12.46 15.20
C LEU A 598 24.99 12.14 16.55
N LEU A 599 26.33 12.12 16.60
CA LEU A 599 27.09 12.13 17.85
C LEU A 599 27.21 13.55 18.44
N SER A 600 27.35 14.56 17.56
CA SER A 600 27.49 15.98 17.91
C SER A 600 26.40 16.81 17.22
N PRO A 601 25.16 16.90 17.76
CA PRO A 601 24.03 17.57 17.10
C PRO A 601 24.30 19.01 16.66
N ARG A 602 25.10 19.76 17.42
CA ARG A 602 25.51 21.14 17.11
C ARG A 602 26.71 21.24 16.15
N MET A 603 27.14 20.14 15.53
CA MET A 603 28.17 20.14 14.49
C MET A 603 27.73 21.00 13.29
N ASN A 604 28.61 21.90 12.88
CA ASN A 604 28.41 22.75 11.71
C ASN A 604 28.68 21.93 10.42
N ILE A 605 27.61 21.61 9.69
CA ILE A 605 27.64 20.82 8.46
C ILE A 605 28.31 21.56 7.29
N HIS A 606 28.32 22.91 7.27
CA HIS A 606 28.89 23.68 6.15
C HIS A 606 30.39 23.44 5.94
N THR A 607 31.08 22.89 6.95
CA THR A 607 32.46 22.39 6.83
C THR A 607 32.63 21.24 5.82
N ASN A 608 31.54 20.54 5.49
CA ASN A 608 31.49 19.40 4.57
C ASN A 608 30.70 19.74 3.29
N HIS A 609 30.63 21.03 2.92
CA HIS A 609 29.83 21.50 1.77
C HIS A 609 30.23 20.84 0.44
N GLU A 610 31.51 20.52 0.24
CA GLU A 610 32.00 19.86 -0.98
C GLU A 610 31.41 18.45 -1.15
N LEU A 611 31.49 17.61 -0.12
CA LEU A 611 30.88 16.27 -0.09
C LEU A 611 29.38 16.33 -0.35
N LEU A 612 28.66 17.24 0.32
CA LEU A 612 27.22 17.39 0.11
C LEU A 612 26.87 17.92 -1.28
N SER A 613 27.71 18.79 -1.86
CA SER A 613 27.53 19.27 -3.24
C SER A 613 27.78 18.16 -4.25
N ALA A 614 28.78 17.30 -4.03
CA ALA A 614 29.05 16.14 -4.87
C ALA A 614 27.91 15.11 -4.81
N VAL A 615 27.41 14.78 -3.60
CA VAL A 615 26.23 13.92 -3.40
C VAL A 615 25.00 14.49 -4.09
N ARG A 616 24.75 15.79 -3.97
CA ARG A 616 23.63 16.48 -4.63
C ARG A 616 23.74 16.42 -6.16
N LEU A 617 24.89 16.84 -6.72
CA LEU A 617 25.12 16.81 -8.16
C LEU A 617 24.95 15.40 -8.75
N LEU A 618 25.40 14.36 -8.04
CA LEU A 618 25.32 12.97 -8.48
C LEU A 618 23.90 12.39 -8.48
N VAL A 619 22.96 12.92 -7.68
CA VAL A 619 21.53 12.56 -7.77
C VAL A 619 20.71 13.45 -8.70
N SER A 620 21.18 14.67 -8.99
CA SER A 620 20.51 15.60 -9.92
C SER A 620 20.88 15.37 -11.40
N GLU A 621 22.10 14.92 -11.69
CA GLU A 621 22.60 14.68 -13.06
C GLU A 621 22.46 13.21 -13.53
N ASP A 622 21.78 12.36 -12.75
CA ASP A 622 21.55 10.95 -13.12
C ASP A 622 20.52 10.85 -14.26
N GLN A 623 21.00 10.46 -15.44
CA GLN A 623 20.19 10.30 -16.65
C GLN A 623 19.16 9.15 -16.57
N CYS A 624 19.13 8.40 -15.47
CA CYS A 624 18.17 7.32 -15.19
C CYS A 624 18.17 6.19 -16.23
N ASP A 625 19.31 6.03 -16.90
CA ASP A 625 19.57 5.13 -18.03
C ASP A 625 19.42 3.62 -17.70
N GLY A 626 19.18 3.26 -16.42
CA GLY A 626 18.71 1.95 -15.99
C GLY A 626 19.68 0.78 -16.24
N ARG A 627 20.99 1.04 -16.22
CA ARG A 627 22.03 0.12 -16.73
C ARG A 627 22.34 -1.09 -15.81
N PHE A 628 21.52 -1.35 -14.81
CA PHE A 628 21.85 -2.22 -13.68
C PHE A 628 20.92 -3.44 -13.62
N VAL A 629 21.51 -4.62 -13.48
CA VAL A 629 20.85 -5.89 -13.86
C VAL A 629 20.44 -6.66 -12.62
N PHE A 630 19.15 -6.64 -12.32
CA PHE A 630 18.55 -7.40 -11.24
C PHE A 630 18.51 -8.92 -11.53
N GLY A 631 19.03 -9.73 -10.59
CA GLY A 631 18.67 -11.14 -10.41
C GLY A 631 19.62 -12.19 -10.99
N ARG A 632 20.79 -12.40 -10.38
CA ARG A 632 21.67 -13.56 -10.64
C ARG A 632 22.10 -14.27 -9.36
N GLN A 633 21.55 -15.45 -9.09
CA GLN A 633 22.24 -16.39 -8.21
C GLN A 633 23.43 -17.01 -8.97
N VAL A 634 24.58 -17.11 -8.30
CA VAL A 634 25.76 -17.81 -8.82
C VAL A 634 26.12 -18.93 -7.86
N LEU A 635 25.87 -20.18 -8.28
CA LEU A 635 26.37 -21.37 -7.59
C LEU A 635 27.90 -21.31 -7.48
N GLN A 636 28.41 -21.40 -6.25
CA GLN A 636 29.84 -21.36 -5.95
C GLN A 636 30.56 -22.59 -6.53
N SER A 637 31.65 -22.37 -7.27
CA SER A 637 32.49 -23.44 -7.79
C SER A 637 33.63 -23.77 -6.82
N SER A 638 33.41 -24.74 -5.93
CA SER A 638 34.47 -25.33 -5.13
C SER A 638 35.46 -26.10 -6.02
N LYS A 639 36.74 -25.69 -6.01
CA LYS A 639 37.83 -26.38 -6.72
C LYS A 639 38.63 -27.27 -5.76
N THR A 640 38.38 -28.58 -5.82
CA THR A 640 39.38 -29.60 -5.43
C THR A 640 39.28 -30.77 -6.40
N SER A 641 40.41 -31.22 -6.94
CA SER A 641 40.46 -32.24 -8.00
C SER A 641 41.26 -33.47 -7.58
N VAL A 642 40.65 -34.67 -7.60
CA VAL A 642 41.34 -35.96 -7.80
C VAL A 642 40.36 -36.95 -8.46
N MET A 643 40.73 -37.45 -9.65
CA MET A 643 40.44 -38.74 -10.33
C MET A 643 39.01 -39.37 -10.29
N ALA A 644 38.77 -40.33 -11.19
CA ALA A 644 37.41 -40.69 -11.61
C ALA A 644 37.02 -42.17 -11.45
N THR A 645 35.76 -42.42 -11.11
CA THR A 645 34.99 -43.67 -11.36
C THR A 645 33.48 -43.37 -11.43
N LYS A 646 32.74 -44.12 -12.25
CA LYS A 646 31.26 -44.30 -12.20
C LYS A 646 30.95 -45.56 -11.37
N PRO A 647 29.72 -45.85 -10.86
CA PRO A 647 28.36 -45.41 -11.27
C PRO A 647 27.49 -44.98 -10.03
N PRO A 648 26.14 -45.10 -9.95
CA PRO A 648 25.05 -45.31 -10.92
C PRO A 648 23.94 -44.21 -10.86
N LEU A 649 22.74 -44.47 -11.39
CA LEU A 649 21.55 -43.60 -11.27
C LEU A 649 20.86 -43.76 -9.90
N VAL A 650 20.60 -42.65 -9.19
CA VAL A 650 19.53 -42.51 -8.16
C VAL A 650 18.98 -41.07 -8.18
N SER A 651 17.72 -40.94 -7.74
CA SER A 651 16.80 -39.79 -7.61
C SER A 651 17.29 -38.33 -7.59
N SER A 652 16.44 -37.48 -8.17
CA SER A 652 16.10 -36.08 -7.86
C SER A 652 16.69 -35.44 -6.59
N ILE A 653 17.15 -34.19 -6.74
CA ILE A 653 17.27 -33.19 -5.68
C ILE A 653 16.15 -32.16 -5.90
N GLU A 654 15.40 -31.83 -4.85
CA GLU A 654 14.33 -30.82 -4.86
C GLU A 654 14.88 -29.44 -4.49
N SER A 655 14.37 -28.38 -5.13
CA SER A 655 14.75 -27.00 -4.78
C SER A 655 13.75 -25.93 -5.29
N GLY A 656 12.85 -25.48 -4.41
CA GLY A 656 12.21 -24.16 -4.47
C GLY A 656 11.03 -23.95 -5.45
N PRO A 657 9.86 -23.46 -4.98
CA PRO A 657 8.76 -23.05 -5.85
C PRO A 657 9.02 -21.67 -6.48
N GLY A 658 9.86 -21.62 -7.51
CA GLY A 658 10.21 -20.38 -8.23
C GLY A 658 10.66 -20.68 -9.66
N GLY A 659 9.72 -20.73 -10.60
CA GLY A 659 9.91 -21.38 -11.91
C GLY A 659 11.00 -20.78 -12.81
N ASP A 660 12.10 -21.50 -12.97
CA ASP A 660 13.22 -21.10 -13.82
C ASP A 660 12.81 -21.03 -15.31
N ASN A 661 12.83 -19.83 -15.89
CA ASN A 661 12.38 -19.56 -17.25
C ASN A 661 13.36 -18.63 -17.97
N SER A 662 14.40 -19.23 -18.57
CA SER A 662 15.44 -18.53 -19.32
C SER A 662 14.89 -17.60 -20.41
N LYS A 663 13.70 -17.87 -20.97
CA LYS A 663 13.02 -16.97 -21.91
C LYS A 663 12.62 -15.62 -21.27
N SER A 664 12.10 -15.61 -20.04
CA SER A 664 11.72 -14.36 -19.36
C SER A 664 12.93 -13.62 -18.79
N GLN A 665 13.93 -14.34 -18.28
CA GLN A 665 15.22 -13.77 -17.88
C GLN A 665 15.88 -13.02 -19.07
N LEU A 666 15.98 -13.67 -20.23
CA LEU A 666 16.54 -13.06 -21.45
C LEU A 666 15.68 -11.91 -21.99
N GLN A 667 14.36 -12.05 -21.99
CA GLN A 667 13.41 -10.98 -22.35
C GLN A 667 13.64 -9.73 -21.50
N THR A 668 13.68 -9.88 -20.18
CA THR A 668 13.86 -8.76 -19.24
C THR A 668 15.22 -8.09 -19.41
N LEU A 669 16.29 -8.87 -19.59
CA LEU A 669 17.65 -8.33 -19.79
C LEU A 669 17.74 -7.49 -21.07
N ILE A 670 17.26 -8.00 -22.20
CA ILE A 670 17.26 -7.29 -23.49
C ILE A 670 16.35 -6.06 -23.47
N THR A 671 15.18 -6.15 -22.84
CA THR A 671 14.22 -5.03 -22.75
C THR A 671 14.78 -3.90 -21.87
N ARG A 672 15.45 -4.23 -20.74
CA ARG A 672 16.15 -3.24 -19.90
C ARG A 672 17.32 -2.58 -20.62
N ALA A 673 18.05 -3.31 -21.46
CA ALA A 673 19.09 -2.74 -22.33
C ALA A 673 18.55 -1.85 -23.47
N GLY A 674 17.25 -1.53 -23.49
CA GLY A 674 16.63 -0.62 -24.47
C GLY A 674 16.32 -1.25 -25.83
N TYR A 675 16.46 -2.57 -25.97
CA TYR A 675 16.27 -3.29 -27.23
C TYR A 675 14.88 -3.96 -27.34
N ALA A 676 14.48 -4.26 -28.57
CA ALA A 676 13.25 -4.99 -28.85
C ALA A 676 13.29 -6.43 -28.32
N ALA A 677 12.12 -6.97 -27.99
CA ALA A 677 11.94 -8.30 -27.42
C ALA A 677 12.65 -9.43 -28.24
N PRO A 678 13.36 -10.37 -27.60
CA PRO A 678 13.92 -11.54 -28.28
C PRO A 678 12.83 -12.36 -29.00
N THR A 679 13.01 -12.54 -30.31
CA THR A 679 12.12 -13.37 -31.13
C THR A 679 12.67 -14.78 -31.29
N TYR A 680 11.80 -15.79 -31.43
CA TYR A 680 12.20 -17.20 -31.46
C TYR A 680 11.76 -17.87 -32.76
N LYS A 681 12.73 -18.42 -33.50
CA LYS A 681 12.54 -19.14 -34.77
C LYS A 681 12.84 -20.63 -34.54
N THR A 682 11.80 -21.43 -34.39
CA THR A 682 11.92 -22.87 -34.06
C THR A 682 11.61 -23.75 -35.27
N LYS A 683 12.54 -24.66 -35.61
CA LYS A 683 12.42 -25.62 -36.71
C LYS A 683 12.40 -27.05 -36.17
N GLN A 684 11.51 -27.88 -36.72
CA GLN A 684 11.50 -29.33 -36.49
C GLN A 684 12.55 -29.98 -37.40
N GLN A 685 13.32 -30.92 -36.86
CA GLN A 685 14.36 -31.67 -37.56
C GLN A 685 13.85 -33.06 -37.98
N LYS A 686 14.59 -33.72 -38.89
CA LYS A 686 14.23 -35.03 -39.47
C LYS A 686 14.11 -36.18 -38.44
N ASN A 687 14.56 -35.97 -37.20
CA ASN A 687 14.53 -36.93 -36.09
C ASN A 687 13.44 -36.60 -35.04
N ASN A 688 12.42 -35.80 -35.41
CA ASN A 688 11.35 -35.30 -34.53
C ASN A 688 11.80 -34.41 -33.34
N GLN A 689 13.06 -34.00 -33.28
CA GLN A 689 13.49 -32.96 -32.33
C GLN A 689 13.25 -31.55 -32.91
N PHE A 690 13.05 -30.58 -32.02
CA PHE A 690 12.91 -29.17 -32.34
C PHE A 690 14.20 -28.45 -31.96
N ARG A 691 14.69 -27.55 -32.82
CA ARG A 691 15.79 -26.65 -32.49
C ARG A 691 15.35 -25.22 -32.72
N ALA A 692 15.60 -24.35 -31.74
CA ALA A 692 15.26 -22.93 -31.83
C ALA A 692 16.49 -22.06 -32.06
N THR A 693 16.25 -20.89 -32.63
CA THR A 693 17.21 -19.78 -32.69
C THR A 693 16.51 -18.56 -32.11
N VAL A 694 17.14 -17.92 -31.13
CA VAL A 694 16.67 -16.66 -30.55
C VAL A 694 17.38 -15.49 -31.25
N GLU A 695 16.64 -14.43 -31.55
CA GLU A 695 17.11 -13.29 -32.33
C GLU A 695 16.76 -11.96 -31.63
N PHE A 696 17.80 -11.15 -31.36
CA PHE A 696 17.71 -9.86 -30.68
C PHE A 696 18.88 -8.96 -31.08
N ASN A 697 18.67 -7.65 -31.21
CA ASN A 697 19.71 -6.67 -31.61
C ASN A 697 20.58 -7.10 -32.82
N GLY A 698 19.98 -7.77 -33.82
CA GLY A 698 20.69 -8.31 -34.99
C GLY A 698 21.55 -9.56 -34.73
N MET A 699 21.67 -10.01 -33.48
CA MET A 699 22.30 -11.28 -33.12
C MET A 699 21.33 -12.44 -33.29
N GLN A 700 21.84 -13.61 -33.68
CA GLN A 700 21.09 -14.87 -33.73
C GLN A 700 21.88 -15.96 -32.99
N ILE A 701 21.30 -16.52 -31.92
CA ILE A 701 21.92 -17.56 -31.08
C ILE A 701 21.07 -18.83 -31.14
N MET A 702 21.69 -19.97 -31.41
CA MET A 702 21.01 -21.23 -31.71
C MET A 702 21.19 -22.23 -30.57
N GLY A 703 20.06 -22.70 -30.01
CA GLY A 703 20.04 -23.73 -28.97
C GLY A 703 20.29 -25.13 -29.51
N GLN A 704 20.29 -26.11 -28.60
CA GLN A 704 20.38 -27.52 -28.90
C GLN A 704 19.04 -28.11 -29.39
N PRO A 705 19.05 -29.34 -29.96
CA PRO A 705 17.82 -30.03 -30.32
C PRO A 705 17.14 -30.57 -29.06
N CYS A 706 15.88 -30.22 -28.85
CA CYS A 706 15.07 -30.70 -27.72
C CYS A 706 13.83 -31.44 -28.21
N ASN A 707 13.28 -32.31 -27.35
CA ASN A 707 12.15 -33.18 -27.71
C ASN A 707 10.80 -32.43 -27.87
N ASN A 708 10.73 -31.13 -27.57
CA ASN A 708 9.56 -30.29 -27.83
C ASN A 708 9.97 -28.81 -28.08
N LYS A 709 9.07 -28.05 -28.74
CA LYS A 709 9.27 -26.63 -29.08
C LYS A 709 9.53 -25.72 -27.87
N LYS A 710 8.80 -25.89 -26.76
CA LYS A 710 8.92 -25.04 -25.57
C LYS A 710 10.30 -25.17 -24.92
N ASN A 711 10.85 -26.38 -24.87
CA ASN A 711 12.17 -26.65 -24.32
C ASN A 711 13.27 -26.17 -25.28
N ALA A 712 13.12 -26.36 -26.60
CA ALA A 712 14.08 -25.83 -27.58
C ALA A 712 14.22 -24.30 -27.49
N GLU A 713 13.12 -23.60 -27.22
CA GLU A 713 13.13 -22.14 -27.03
C GLU A 713 13.66 -21.69 -25.66
N LYS A 714 13.46 -22.49 -24.59
CA LYS A 714 14.17 -22.25 -23.31
C LYS A 714 15.67 -22.45 -23.45
N ASP A 715 16.10 -23.50 -24.14
CA ASP A 715 17.50 -23.85 -24.36
C ASP A 715 18.22 -22.77 -25.20
N ALA A 716 17.64 -22.33 -26.32
CA ALA A 716 18.17 -21.21 -27.09
C ALA A 716 18.24 -19.89 -26.28
N ALA A 717 17.33 -19.68 -25.33
CA ALA A 717 17.40 -18.54 -24.42
C ALA A 717 18.52 -18.70 -23.36
N ALA A 718 18.75 -19.92 -22.86
CA ALA A 718 19.84 -20.22 -21.93
C ALA A 718 21.21 -20.06 -22.58
N GLU A 719 21.41 -20.56 -23.81
CA GLU A 719 22.65 -20.34 -24.59
C GLU A 719 22.90 -18.84 -24.85
N ALA A 720 21.85 -18.06 -25.14
CA ALA A 720 21.97 -16.61 -25.29
C ALA A 720 22.32 -15.89 -23.97
N LEU A 721 21.76 -16.33 -22.83
CA LEU A 721 22.17 -15.82 -21.51
C LEU A 721 23.62 -16.20 -21.18
N LEU A 722 24.06 -17.43 -21.47
CA LEU A 722 25.44 -17.88 -21.26
C LEU A 722 26.43 -17.11 -22.14
N TRP A 723 26.04 -16.77 -23.37
CA TRP A 723 26.80 -15.90 -24.26
C TRP A 723 26.92 -14.47 -23.71
N LEU A 724 25.79 -13.86 -23.30
CA LEU A 724 25.77 -12.53 -22.65
C LEU A 724 26.57 -12.50 -21.34
N MET A 725 26.64 -13.63 -20.63
CA MET A 725 27.46 -13.83 -19.42
C MET A 725 28.93 -14.18 -19.70
N GLY A 726 29.37 -14.20 -20.98
CA GLY A 726 30.76 -14.44 -21.38
C GLY A 726 31.32 -15.84 -21.08
N ARG A 727 30.47 -16.84 -20.78
CA ARG A 727 30.93 -18.11 -20.16
C ARG A 727 31.62 -19.12 -21.08
N ASN A 728 31.61 -18.91 -22.40
CA ASN A 728 32.10 -19.87 -23.39
C ASN A 728 33.46 -19.52 -24.03
N GLN A 729 34.20 -18.53 -23.52
CA GLN A 729 35.55 -18.20 -24.00
C GLN A 729 36.53 -17.94 -22.86
N ALA A 730 37.67 -18.62 -22.87
CA ALA A 730 38.77 -18.37 -21.94
C ALA A 730 39.71 -17.32 -22.55
N GLY A 731 39.43 -16.03 -22.30
CA GLY A 731 40.18 -14.92 -22.90
C GLY A 731 39.90 -13.58 -22.24
N HIS A 732 40.75 -12.60 -22.53
CA HIS A 732 40.80 -11.28 -21.87
C HIS A 732 39.75 -10.27 -22.40
N GLU A 733 38.62 -10.75 -22.94
CA GLU A 733 37.69 -9.98 -23.77
C GLU A 733 36.32 -9.67 -23.13
N TYR A 734 36.14 -9.97 -21.84
CA TYR A 734 34.87 -9.82 -21.10
C TYR A 734 34.21 -8.43 -21.25
N ILE A 735 35.02 -7.37 -21.36
CA ILE A 735 34.55 -5.97 -21.47
C ILE A 735 34.04 -5.63 -22.89
N ASN A 736 34.57 -6.26 -23.94
CA ASN A 736 34.27 -5.88 -25.33
C ASN A 736 32.83 -6.23 -25.73
N HIS A 737 32.31 -7.39 -25.33
CA HIS A 737 30.97 -7.84 -25.76
C HIS A 737 29.84 -6.99 -25.16
N MET A 738 29.92 -6.62 -23.88
CA MET A 738 28.95 -5.69 -23.28
C MET A 738 29.05 -4.28 -23.88
N SER A 739 30.22 -3.85 -24.36
CA SER A 739 30.37 -2.56 -25.05
C SER A 739 29.60 -2.47 -26.38
N MET A 740 29.31 -3.61 -27.04
CA MET A 740 28.51 -3.61 -28.26
C MET A 740 27.01 -3.35 -27.99
N LEU A 741 26.51 -3.67 -26.80
CA LEU A 741 25.16 -3.31 -26.35
C LEU A 741 25.05 -1.84 -25.90
N LEU A 742 26.15 -1.09 -25.87
CA LEU A 742 26.19 0.32 -25.48
C LEU A 742 26.39 1.29 -26.66
N LYS A 743 26.53 0.79 -27.90
CA LYS A 743 26.66 1.61 -29.10
C LYS A 743 25.34 1.65 -29.88
N LYS A 744 24.62 2.77 -29.77
CA LYS A 744 23.56 3.12 -30.75
C LYS A 744 24.15 3.06 -32.15
N SER A 745 23.53 2.31 -33.05
CA SER A 745 23.86 2.36 -34.47
C SER A 745 23.50 3.74 -35.00
N LYS A 746 24.52 4.56 -35.28
CA LYS A 746 24.36 5.60 -36.30
C LYS A 746 24.14 4.88 -37.63
N LYS A 747 22.98 5.13 -38.24
CA LYS A 747 22.76 4.96 -39.67
C LYS A 747 22.34 6.30 -40.21
N ASP A 748 22.93 6.65 -41.33
CA ASP A 748 22.91 8.00 -41.86
C ASP A 748 21.58 8.34 -42.55
N HIS A 749 21.32 9.64 -42.69
CA HIS A 749 20.35 10.11 -43.67
C HIS A 749 20.97 10.01 -45.07
N GLY A 750 20.26 9.31 -45.96
CA GLY A 750 20.41 9.33 -47.41
C GLY A 750 19.03 9.34 -48.02
#